data_AF-A0ABD0VMA9-F1
#
_entry.id   AF-A0ABD0VMA9-F1
#
_cell.length_a   1.000
_cell.length_b   1.000
_cell.length_c   1.000
_cell.angle_alpha   90.00
_cell.angle_beta   90.00
_cell.angle_gamma   90.00
#
_symmetry.space_group_name_H-M   'P 1'
#
loop_
_entity.id
_entity.type
_entity.pdbx_description
1 polymer ?
#
loop_
_entity_poly.entity_id
_entity_poly.type
_entity_poly.pdbx_seq_one_letter_code
_entity_poly.pdbx_strand_id
1 'polypeptide(L)'
;MRLTVEGRGRRNRKIEEYQELLEGNCWADAAALQYQNQQLVQQLEAQKKAMHELEKKYKELQEKKISYDQTLITINKIWNQLVDDLVLLGIRAGGNPQNLHELDHEDFVEGPSYFVASNLPDILASFPPEEIFLRRLLRTFTIQSNGVGLDIKYVQDGLALRHSRTMDLMKNLDEMIVSQQLKTEKLAVVLHGTSSSKETIVQLQKVDASLREEVHNLHAAIAIIHHKHKKYAEEINYYLENKSKEQSEIKRLSSELEESMAELEESRRKLIILQLQKKGASAMTDSLVSSINGSGTPGRLGDRTNTLRQLKDSIEEAKVLASNRDLELQEAREDNLTLSKQLEDLENQLKDDKYVLHSKPYTLLKDQLQHLNVEIERYKGLIEPLQADRNQLLKKDRELSAKVHSFDVVKSSISSYEAKIEELELQIQKLIAERNKLEMKLEETLQDSERNDIKDEINVMASALAKEMQMTEAQLNRSKDAASEALSLRQEANSLTAKLEEKIAERKSLSDKCAEQTVEIKLLKELIEKLEKETQELQIILDMYGQESYDNRTIMEIKESEQRARMQAEILKNALDEHNLELRVKAANEAEAACQQRLSAAEAEIAELQEKLDASERDLLELTEAIKIKDAEAEAYISEIETIGQAYEDMQTQHQHLTQQVADRDQYNIKEQINEEYEHSPSDVKS
;
A
#
# COMPACT_ATOMS: atom_id res chain seq x y z
N MET A 1 72.52 45.59 -6.49
CA MET A 1 71.90 44.29 -6.84
C MET A 1 71.42 43.45 -5.64
N ARG A 2 71.88 43.64 -4.38
CA ARG A 2 71.36 42.86 -3.22
C ARG A 2 69.99 43.31 -2.68
N LEU A 3 69.64 44.60 -2.78
CA LEU A 3 68.38 45.13 -2.24
C LEU A 3 67.12 44.79 -3.06
N THR A 4 67.26 44.32 -4.30
CA THR A 4 66.14 43.95 -5.18
C THR A 4 65.73 42.48 -5.08
N VAL A 5 66.59 41.61 -4.52
CA VAL A 5 66.33 40.17 -4.37
C VAL A 5 65.56 39.89 -3.07
N GLU A 6 65.92 40.55 -1.96
CA GLU A 6 65.18 40.43 -0.69
C GLU A 6 63.76 40.99 -0.78
N GLY A 7 63.54 42.05 -1.55
CA GLY A 7 62.22 42.65 -1.77
C GLY A 7 61.28 41.83 -2.66
N ARG A 8 61.79 40.87 -3.45
CA ARG A 8 60.97 39.88 -4.18
C ARG A 8 60.66 38.67 -3.30
N GLY A 9 61.64 38.18 -2.53
CA GLY A 9 61.44 37.07 -1.60
C GLY A 9 60.45 37.36 -0.45
N ARG A 10 60.34 38.62 0.00
CA ARG A 10 59.29 39.03 0.97
C ARG A 10 57.91 39.21 0.35
N ARG A 11 57.83 39.56 -0.94
CA ARG A 11 56.54 39.67 -1.64
C ARG A 11 55.95 38.31 -2.00
N ASN A 12 56.78 37.38 -2.47
CA ASN A 12 56.33 36.02 -2.75
C ASN A 12 55.85 35.29 -1.49
N ARG A 13 56.57 35.40 -0.36
CA ARG A 13 56.12 34.84 0.92
C ARG A 13 54.79 35.39 1.40
N LYS A 14 54.56 36.71 1.24
CA LYS A 14 53.25 37.30 1.58
C LYS A 14 52.14 36.80 0.66
N ILE A 15 52.42 36.62 -0.63
CA ILE A 15 51.43 36.11 -1.58
C ILE A 15 51.07 34.65 -1.26
N GLU A 16 52.07 33.82 -0.91
CA GLU A 16 51.85 32.44 -0.44
C GLU A 16 51.05 32.41 0.88
N GLU A 17 51.38 33.24 1.87
CA GLU A 17 50.58 33.37 3.11
C GLU A 17 49.13 33.80 2.82
N TYR A 18 48.90 34.73 1.89
CA TYR A 18 47.55 35.15 1.54
C TYR A 18 46.77 34.07 0.77
N GLN A 19 47.44 33.26 -0.06
CA GLN A 19 46.82 32.14 -0.74
C GLN A 19 46.47 31.00 0.23
N GLU A 20 47.36 30.66 1.18
CA GLU A 20 47.06 29.67 2.22
C GLU A 20 45.92 30.11 3.14
N LEU A 21 45.84 31.40 3.50
CA LEU A 21 44.72 31.94 4.29
C LEU A 21 43.40 31.95 3.50
N LEU A 22 43.44 32.20 2.19
CA LEU A 22 42.26 32.16 1.32
C LEU A 22 41.77 30.73 1.09
N GLU A 23 42.67 29.78 0.83
CA GLU A 23 42.35 28.36 0.66
C GLU A 23 41.84 27.75 1.98
N GLY A 24 42.46 28.08 3.12
CA GLY A 24 42.01 27.65 4.44
C GLY A 24 40.62 28.18 4.81
N ASN A 25 40.31 29.44 4.49
CA ASN A 25 38.98 30.00 4.73
C ASN A 25 37.91 29.43 3.78
N CYS A 26 38.25 29.17 2.51
CA CYS A 26 37.33 28.57 1.55
C CYS A 26 36.99 27.12 1.91
N TRP A 27 37.98 26.36 2.43
CA TRP A 27 37.76 25.00 2.89
C TRP A 27 36.94 24.93 4.19
N ALA A 28 37.18 25.86 5.12
CA ALA A 28 36.39 25.99 6.35
C ALA A 28 34.91 26.35 6.05
N ASP A 29 34.66 27.24 5.09
CA ASP A 29 33.32 27.63 4.67
C ASP A 29 32.59 26.51 3.90
N ALA A 30 33.31 25.79 3.03
CA ALA A 30 32.78 24.61 2.33
C ALA A 30 32.41 23.48 3.30
N ALA A 31 33.24 23.23 4.33
CA ALA A 31 32.96 22.22 5.35
C ALA A 31 31.75 22.61 6.23
N ALA A 32 31.60 23.90 6.57
CA ALA A 32 30.44 24.41 7.30
C ALA A 32 29.14 24.27 6.48
N LEU A 33 29.17 24.61 5.19
CA LEU A 33 28.05 24.41 4.26
C LEU A 33 27.71 22.93 4.09
N GLN A 34 28.70 22.05 4.00
CA GLN A 34 28.47 20.61 3.91
C GLN A 34 27.80 20.06 5.17
N TYR A 35 28.23 20.51 6.36
CA TYR A 35 27.60 20.15 7.62
C TYR A 35 26.15 20.66 7.71
N GLN A 36 25.90 21.91 7.31
CA GLN A 36 24.57 22.49 7.29
C GLN A 36 23.64 21.78 6.29
N ASN A 37 24.13 21.44 5.11
CA ASN A 37 23.39 20.63 4.13
C ASN A 37 23.09 19.23 4.68
N GLN A 38 24.03 18.60 5.37
CA GLN A 38 23.80 17.29 5.99
C GLN A 38 22.72 17.36 7.08
N GLN A 39 22.71 18.42 7.89
CA GLN A 39 21.64 18.65 8.88
C GLN A 39 20.28 18.86 8.22
N LEU A 40 20.19 19.67 7.15
CA LEU A 40 18.94 19.88 6.41
C LEU A 40 18.43 18.58 5.77
N VAL A 41 19.33 17.76 5.22
CA VAL A 41 18.97 16.44 4.68
C VAL A 41 18.40 15.53 5.78
N GLN A 42 19.04 15.48 6.95
CA GLN A 42 18.54 14.71 8.08
C GLN A 42 17.17 15.20 8.57
N GLN A 43 16.95 16.52 8.63
CA GLN A 43 15.64 17.10 8.97
C GLN A 43 14.58 16.75 7.92
N LEU A 44 14.93 16.81 6.63
CA LEU A 44 14.02 16.49 5.54
C LEU A 44 13.68 14.99 5.54
N GLU A 45 14.63 14.10 5.82
CA GLU A 45 14.39 12.67 6.01
C GLU A 45 13.50 12.39 7.23
N ALA A 46 13.69 13.10 8.34
CA ALA A 46 12.84 12.98 9.52
C ALA A 46 11.39 13.44 9.23
N GLN A 47 11.22 14.57 8.53
CA GLN A 47 9.90 15.05 8.10
C GLN A 47 9.23 14.09 7.12
N LYS A 48 9.98 13.53 6.16
CA LYS A 48 9.46 12.50 5.25
C LYS A 48 8.97 11.28 6.01
N LYS A 49 9.73 10.77 6.99
CA LYS A 49 9.30 9.65 7.83
C LYS A 49 8.02 9.97 8.59
N ALA A 50 7.94 11.13 9.24
CA ALA A 50 6.74 11.58 9.94
C ALA A 50 5.51 11.72 9.02
N MET A 51 5.70 12.21 7.79
CA MET A 51 4.65 12.28 6.78
C MET A 51 4.14 10.89 6.38
N HIS A 52 5.05 9.94 6.13
CA HIS A 52 4.66 8.56 5.80
C HIS A 52 3.93 7.87 6.96
N GLU A 53 4.33 8.14 8.20
CA GLU A 53 3.61 7.64 9.39
C GLU A 53 2.21 8.22 9.52
N LEU A 54 2.04 9.52 9.25
CA LEU A 54 0.73 10.19 9.24
C LEU A 54 -0.16 9.67 8.10
N GLU A 55 0.38 9.50 6.89
CA GLU A 55 -0.34 8.90 5.77
C GLU A 55 -0.80 7.48 6.08
N LYS A 56 0.06 6.67 6.73
CA LYS A 56 -0.31 5.33 7.19
C LYS A 56 -1.46 5.40 8.20
N LYS A 57 -1.37 6.26 9.22
CA LYS A 57 -2.45 6.47 10.20
C LYS A 57 -3.75 6.95 9.55
N TYR A 58 -3.66 7.83 8.56
CA TYR A 58 -4.82 8.31 7.80
C TYR A 58 -5.49 7.16 7.04
N LYS A 59 -4.72 6.32 6.35
CA LYS A 59 -5.25 5.13 5.66
C LYS A 59 -5.91 4.16 6.64
N GLU A 60 -5.28 3.87 7.76
CA GLU A 60 -5.85 3.02 8.82
C GLU A 60 -7.17 3.59 9.37
N LEU A 61 -7.25 4.90 9.58
CA LEU A 61 -8.50 5.57 10.02
C LEU A 61 -9.57 5.56 8.93
N GLN A 62 -9.19 5.72 7.67
CA GLN A 62 -10.09 5.67 6.52
C GLN A 62 -10.68 4.26 6.35
N GLU A 63 -9.86 3.21 6.46
CA GLU A 63 -10.31 1.81 6.43
C GLU A 63 -11.26 1.51 7.60
N LYS A 64 -10.93 1.98 8.82
CA LYS A 64 -11.83 1.87 9.97
C LYS A 64 -13.16 2.58 9.71
N LYS A 65 -13.15 3.79 9.16
CA LYS A 65 -14.37 4.53 8.81
C LYS A 65 -15.23 3.74 7.82
N ILE A 66 -14.64 3.24 6.73
CA ILE A 66 -15.33 2.43 5.72
C ILE A 66 -15.95 1.18 6.37
N SER A 67 -15.20 0.51 7.26
CA SER A 67 -15.72 -0.64 8.01
C SER A 67 -16.91 -0.27 8.88
N TYR A 68 -16.84 0.84 9.62
CA TYR A 68 -17.95 1.30 10.46
C TYR A 68 -19.17 1.69 9.64
N ASP A 69 -18.99 2.41 8.53
CA ASP A 69 -20.06 2.80 7.61
C ASP A 69 -20.75 1.56 7.04
N GLN A 70 -19.98 0.53 6.66
CA GLN A 70 -20.53 -0.74 6.19
C GLN A 70 -21.34 -1.47 7.27
N THR A 71 -20.87 -1.45 8.52
CA THR A 71 -21.62 -1.99 9.66
C THR A 71 -22.93 -1.24 9.89
N LEU A 72 -22.91 0.09 9.87
CA LEU A 72 -24.10 0.92 10.04
C LEU A 72 -25.12 0.72 8.91
N ILE A 73 -24.67 0.63 7.66
CA ILE A 73 -25.52 0.31 6.51
C ILE A 73 -26.19 -1.05 6.71
N THR A 74 -25.43 -2.05 7.17
CA THR A 74 -25.93 -3.40 7.42
C THR A 74 -26.97 -3.40 8.55
N ILE A 75 -26.71 -2.70 9.65
CA ILE A 75 -27.66 -2.56 10.76
C ILE A 75 -28.95 -1.90 10.30
N ASN A 76 -28.87 -0.81 9.52
CA ASN A 76 -30.06 -0.13 8.99
C ASN A 76 -30.91 -1.06 8.12
N LYS A 77 -30.26 -1.86 7.24
CA LYS A 77 -30.92 -2.84 6.39
C LYS A 77 -31.64 -3.92 7.21
N ILE A 78 -30.96 -4.51 8.19
CA ILE A 78 -31.55 -5.55 9.06
C ILE A 78 -32.72 -4.97 9.88
N TRP A 79 -32.61 -3.73 10.36
CA TRP A 79 -33.69 -3.08 11.09
C TRP A 79 -34.89 -2.78 10.18
N ASN A 80 -34.66 -2.30 8.95
CA ASN A 80 -35.75 -2.13 7.98
C ASN A 80 -36.45 -3.46 7.69
N GLN A 81 -35.68 -4.54 7.51
CA GLN A 81 -36.24 -5.88 7.32
C GLN A 81 -37.05 -6.36 8.53
N LEU A 82 -36.58 -6.11 9.76
CA LEU A 82 -37.33 -6.42 10.98
C LEU A 82 -38.68 -5.68 11.00
N VAL A 83 -38.71 -4.40 10.63
CA VAL A 83 -39.95 -3.63 10.54
C VAL A 83 -40.88 -4.23 9.49
N ASP A 84 -40.36 -4.58 8.31
CA ASP A 84 -41.15 -5.19 7.23
C ASP A 84 -41.76 -6.53 7.66
N ASP A 85 -40.95 -7.38 8.29
CA ASP A 85 -41.39 -8.69 8.80
C ASP A 85 -42.47 -8.53 9.87
N LEU A 86 -42.32 -7.58 10.80
CA LEU A 86 -43.34 -7.29 11.83
C LEU A 86 -44.66 -6.84 11.21
N VAL A 87 -44.63 -5.96 10.21
CA VAL A 87 -45.82 -5.47 9.50
C VAL A 87 -46.52 -6.60 8.76
N LEU A 88 -45.76 -7.40 8.00
CA LEU A 88 -46.30 -8.52 7.22
C LEU A 88 -46.86 -9.64 8.12
N LEU A 89 -46.16 -9.97 9.21
CA LEU A 89 -46.65 -10.91 10.22
C LEU A 89 -47.92 -10.40 10.90
N GLY A 90 -47.99 -9.10 11.20
CA GLY A 90 -49.17 -8.47 11.80
C GLY A 90 -50.40 -8.61 10.92
N ILE A 91 -50.25 -8.43 9.60
CA ILE A 91 -51.33 -8.63 8.63
C ILE A 91 -51.73 -10.10 8.54
N ARG A 92 -50.74 -11.01 8.55
CA ARG A 92 -51.01 -12.45 8.54
C ARG A 92 -51.75 -12.92 9.80
N ALA A 93 -51.53 -12.26 10.94
CA ALA A 93 -52.28 -12.47 12.17
C ALA A 93 -53.69 -11.83 12.16
N GLY A 94 -54.14 -11.25 11.05
CA GLY A 94 -55.47 -10.63 10.92
C GLY A 94 -55.51 -9.15 11.27
N GLY A 95 -54.36 -8.46 11.26
CA GLY A 95 -54.25 -7.02 11.47
C GLY A 95 -54.80 -6.18 10.31
N ASN A 96 -54.93 -4.87 10.56
CA ASN A 96 -55.47 -3.93 9.60
C ASN A 96 -54.53 -3.74 8.38
N PRO A 97 -55.01 -3.92 7.14
CA PRO A 97 -54.21 -3.70 5.93
C PRO A 97 -53.65 -2.27 5.81
N GLN A 98 -54.22 -1.28 6.51
CA GLN A 98 -53.72 0.09 6.52
C GLN A 98 -52.28 0.21 7.06
N ASN A 99 -51.83 -0.74 7.89
CA ASN A 99 -50.46 -0.74 8.44
C ASN A 99 -49.39 -1.02 7.36
N LEU A 100 -49.78 -1.44 6.15
CA LEU A 100 -48.87 -1.62 5.01
C LEU A 100 -48.13 -0.35 4.58
N HIS A 101 -48.59 0.84 4.99
CA HIS A 101 -47.89 2.10 4.74
C HIS A 101 -46.50 2.15 5.39
N GLU A 102 -46.25 1.37 6.44
CA GLU A 102 -44.95 1.32 7.12
C GLU A 102 -43.85 0.64 6.30
N LEU A 103 -44.25 -0.12 5.26
CA LEU A 103 -43.37 -0.71 4.24
C LEU A 103 -42.90 0.33 3.19
N ASP A 104 -43.45 1.55 3.22
CA ASP A 104 -42.97 2.63 2.36
C ASP A 104 -41.67 3.17 2.97
N HIS A 105 -40.56 2.49 2.64
CA HIS A 105 -39.24 3.03 2.89
C HIS A 105 -39.01 4.19 1.92
N GLU A 106 -38.84 5.40 2.44
CA GLU A 106 -38.37 6.57 1.66
C GLU A 106 -36.90 6.41 1.21
N ASP A 107 -36.40 5.17 1.12
CA ASP A 107 -35.00 4.85 0.87
C ASP A 107 -34.56 5.18 -0.57
N PHE A 108 -35.51 5.40 -1.50
CA PHE A 108 -35.27 5.70 -2.91
C PHE A 108 -36.07 6.92 -3.39
N VAL A 109 -35.77 8.10 -2.85
CA VAL A 109 -36.19 9.36 -3.49
C VAL A 109 -35.20 9.70 -4.60
N GLU A 110 -35.29 8.99 -5.72
CA GLU A 110 -34.73 9.40 -7.01
C GLU A 110 -35.56 8.81 -8.15
N GLY A 111 -36.81 9.27 -8.26
CA GLY A 111 -37.72 8.91 -9.34
C GLY A 111 -38.88 9.91 -9.43
N PRO A 112 -39.23 10.41 -10.63
CA PRO A 112 -40.05 11.61 -10.79
C PRO A 112 -41.53 11.32 -10.50
N SER A 113 -41.99 11.62 -9.29
CA SER A 113 -43.41 11.84 -9.03
C SER A 113 -43.73 13.34 -9.11
N TYR A 114 -44.60 13.60 -10.07
CA TYR A 114 -44.94 14.86 -10.70
C TYR A 114 -45.63 15.84 -9.72
N PHE A 115 -44.90 16.50 -8.80
CA PHE A 115 -45.20 17.87 -8.30
C PHE A 115 -44.27 18.43 -7.20
N VAL A 116 -43.41 17.62 -6.55
CA VAL A 116 -42.65 18.08 -5.35
C VAL A 116 -41.12 18.07 -5.56
N ALA A 117 -40.64 17.57 -6.71
CA ALA A 117 -39.22 17.27 -6.93
C ALA A 117 -38.33 18.45 -7.39
N SER A 118 -38.80 19.70 -7.40
CA SER A 118 -37.94 20.80 -7.91
C SER A 118 -36.86 21.26 -6.93
N ASN A 119 -36.97 20.93 -5.64
CA ASN A 119 -36.06 21.49 -4.63
C ASN A 119 -35.36 20.44 -3.72
N LEU A 120 -35.73 19.15 -3.78
CA LEU A 120 -35.22 18.15 -2.83
C LEU A 120 -33.81 17.59 -3.19
N PRO A 121 -33.47 17.33 -4.46
CA PRO A 121 -32.12 16.89 -4.85
C PRO A 121 -31.04 17.94 -4.54
N ASP A 122 -31.33 19.22 -4.76
CA ASP A 122 -30.42 20.34 -4.45
C ASP A 122 -30.20 20.52 -2.94
N ILE A 123 -31.17 20.16 -2.11
CA ILE A 123 -31.05 20.23 -0.64
C ILE A 123 -30.20 19.05 -0.12
N LEU A 124 -30.40 17.83 -0.63
CA LEU A 124 -29.61 16.66 -0.23
C LEU A 124 -28.14 16.78 -0.66
N ALA A 125 -27.87 17.41 -1.80
CA ALA A 125 -26.51 17.69 -2.27
C ALA A 125 -25.75 18.70 -1.38
N SER A 126 -26.45 19.43 -0.50
CA SER A 126 -25.85 20.41 0.41
C SER A 126 -25.34 19.82 1.74
N PHE A 127 -25.69 18.56 2.06
CA PHE A 127 -25.31 17.91 3.31
C PHE A 127 -24.11 16.96 3.15
N PRO A 128 -23.26 16.80 4.18
CA PRO A 128 -22.24 15.77 4.19
C PRO A 128 -22.86 14.36 4.05
N PRO A 129 -22.19 13.40 3.38
CA PRO A 129 -22.67 12.02 3.25
C PRO A 129 -23.06 11.35 4.57
N GLU A 130 -22.35 11.69 5.65
CA GLU A 130 -22.60 11.20 7.00
C GLU A 130 -23.97 11.67 7.54
N GLU A 131 -24.35 12.91 7.23
CA GLU A 131 -25.62 13.50 7.64
C GLU A 131 -26.79 12.94 6.81
N ILE A 132 -26.57 12.68 5.52
CA ILE A 132 -27.55 11.99 4.66
C ILE A 132 -27.84 10.59 5.20
N PHE A 133 -26.80 9.85 5.56
CA PHE A 133 -26.94 8.51 6.14
C PHE A 133 -27.73 8.53 7.45
N LEU A 134 -27.39 9.44 8.37
CA LEU A 134 -28.09 9.55 9.65
C LEU A 134 -29.56 9.93 9.48
N ARG A 135 -29.88 10.87 8.58
CA ARG A 135 -31.28 11.24 8.30
C ARG A 135 -32.09 10.08 7.74
N ARG A 136 -31.48 9.26 6.87
CA ARG A 136 -32.08 8.00 6.37
C ARG A 136 -32.27 6.98 7.51
N LEU A 137 -31.27 6.80 8.36
CA LEU A 137 -31.34 5.89 9.52
C LEU A 137 -32.46 6.27 10.50
N LEU A 138 -32.69 7.56 10.72
CA LEU A 138 -33.70 8.04 11.66
C LEU A 138 -35.09 8.17 11.04
N ARG A 139 -35.21 8.02 9.71
CA ARG A 139 -36.43 8.32 8.93
C ARG A 139 -36.95 9.75 9.21
N THR A 140 -36.04 10.71 9.33
CA THR A 140 -36.38 12.13 9.59
C THR A 140 -35.80 13.01 8.50
N PHE A 141 -36.65 13.43 7.55
CA PHE A 141 -36.30 14.44 6.53
C PHE A 141 -36.86 15.83 6.89
N THR A 142 -37.24 16.04 8.15
CA THR A 142 -37.77 17.33 8.61
C THR A 142 -36.71 18.42 8.46
N ILE A 143 -37.08 19.43 7.66
CA ILE A 143 -36.29 20.60 7.32
C ILE A 143 -36.00 21.39 8.60
N GLN A 144 -34.82 21.20 9.20
CA GLN A 144 -34.20 22.26 10.01
C GLN A 144 -33.10 22.88 9.17
N SER A 145 -33.45 23.99 8.52
CA SER A 145 -32.61 24.80 7.63
C SER A 145 -31.60 25.68 8.37
N ASN A 146 -31.11 25.25 9.53
CA ASN A 146 -30.09 25.98 10.25
C ASN A 146 -28.88 25.07 10.26
N GLY A 147 -27.81 25.46 9.56
CA GLY A 147 -26.57 24.71 9.34
C GLY A 147 -25.75 24.39 10.61
N VAL A 148 -26.43 24.05 11.68
CA VAL A 148 -25.92 23.41 12.88
C VAL A 148 -25.96 21.92 12.57
N GLY A 149 -24.79 21.27 12.48
CA GLY A 149 -24.70 19.83 12.24
C GLY A 149 -25.56 19.04 13.22
N LEU A 150 -25.99 17.85 12.81
CA LEU A 150 -26.77 16.93 13.64
C LEU A 150 -26.12 16.74 15.03
N ASP A 151 -26.78 17.27 16.05
CA ASP A 151 -26.36 17.07 17.44
C ASP A 151 -26.50 15.57 17.80
N ILE A 152 -25.59 15.06 18.62
CA ILE A 152 -25.63 13.69 19.14
C ILE A 152 -26.97 13.40 19.80
N LYS A 153 -27.54 14.40 20.48
CA LYS A 153 -28.85 14.30 21.11
C LYS A 153 -29.98 14.07 20.11
N TYR A 154 -29.94 14.74 18.96
CA TYR A 154 -30.94 14.54 17.90
C TYR A 154 -30.89 13.10 17.34
N VAL A 155 -29.68 12.56 17.15
CA VAL A 155 -29.49 11.18 16.69
C VAL A 155 -30.00 10.18 17.74
N GLN A 156 -29.70 10.42 19.02
CA GLN A 156 -30.20 9.59 20.12
C GLN A 156 -31.73 9.61 20.20
N ASP A 157 -32.35 10.79 20.12
CA ASP A 157 -33.80 10.95 20.18
C ASP A 157 -34.49 10.27 18.98
N GLY A 158 -33.94 10.40 17.78
CA GLY A 158 -34.47 9.73 16.59
C GLY A 158 -34.32 8.20 16.64
N LEU A 159 -33.21 7.68 17.18
CA LEU A 159 -33.02 6.25 17.41
C LEU A 159 -33.99 5.72 18.47
N ALA A 160 -34.19 6.46 19.56
CA ALA A 160 -35.16 6.13 20.59
C ALA A 160 -36.59 6.10 20.03
N LEU A 161 -36.95 7.06 19.17
CA LEU A 161 -38.24 7.09 18.48
C LEU A 161 -38.43 5.88 17.55
N ARG A 162 -37.41 5.56 16.73
CA ARG A 162 -37.44 4.39 15.85
C ARG A 162 -37.61 3.10 16.66
N HIS A 163 -36.84 2.95 17.75
CA HIS A 163 -36.97 1.82 18.67
C HIS A 163 -38.36 1.74 19.29
N SER A 164 -38.91 2.84 19.79
CA SER A 164 -40.28 2.87 20.34
C SER A 164 -41.30 2.41 19.31
N ARG A 165 -41.24 2.92 18.07
CA ARG A 165 -42.14 2.50 16.99
C ARG A 165 -42.02 1.00 16.67
N THR A 166 -40.80 0.47 16.60
CA THR A 166 -40.59 -0.96 16.37
C THR A 166 -41.16 -1.80 17.53
N MET A 167 -41.02 -1.34 18.77
CA MET A 167 -41.61 -2.00 19.94
C MET A 167 -43.13 -1.97 19.93
N ASP A 168 -43.73 -0.84 19.51
CA ASP A 168 -45.18 -0.72 19.36
C ASP A 168 -45.71 -1.71 18.32
N LEU A 169 -44.99 -1.91 17.20
CA LEU A 169 -45.35 -2.91 16.20
C LEU A 169 -45.28 -4.34 16.73
N MET A 170 -44.24 -4.65 17.49
CA MET A 170 -44.10 -5.97 18.11
C MET A 170 -45.21 -6.24 19.12
N LYS A 171 -45.60 -5.23 19.90
CA LYS A 171 -46.73 -5.31 20.83
C LYS A 171 -48.06 -5.51 20.08
N ASN A 172 -48.29 -4.76 19.01
CA ASN A 172 -49.49 -4.89 18.18
C ASN A 172 -49.58 -6.31 17.57
N LEU A 173 -48.45 -6.88 17.13
CA LEU A 173 -48.37 -8.25 16.63
C LEU A 173 -48.76 -9.26 17.72
N ASP A 174 -48.19 -9.13 18.92
CA ASP A 174 -48.50 -10.01 20.06
C ASP A 174 -50.00 -9.96 20.42
N GLU A 175 -50.57 -8.76 20.52
CA GLU A 175 -52.01 -8.57 20.75
C GLU A 175 -52.87 -9.22 19.66
N MET A 176 -52.43 -9.15 18.39
CA MET A 176 -53.12 -9.77 17.26
C MET A 176 -53.06 -11.29 17.32
N ILE A 177 -51.90 -11.86 17.67
CA ILE A 177 -51.71 -13.31 17.83
C ILE A 177 -52.59 -13.83 18.97
N VAL A 178 -52.61 -13.16 20.12
CA VAL A 178 -53.46 -13.51 21.27
C VAL A 178 -54.94 -13.45 20.87
N SER A 179 -55.36 -12.40 20.14
CA SER A 179 -56.72 -12.29 19.61
C SER A 179 -57.09 -13.49 18.73
N GLN A 180 -56.20 -13.91 17.83
CA GLN A 180 -56.41 -15.08 16.98
C GLN A 180 -56.47 -16.39 17.75
N GLN A 181 -55.61 -16.56 18.76
CA GLN A 181 -55.64 -17.73 19.64
C GLN A 181 -56.98 -17.82 20.36
N LEU A 182 -57.48 -16.72 20.91
CA LEU A 182 -58.79 -16.65 21.57
C LEU A 182 -59.95 -16.97 20.61
N LYS A 183 -59.87 -16.53 19.34
CA LYS A 183 -60.86 -16.91 18.31
C LYS A 183 -60.84 -18.41 18.03
N THR A 184 -59.64 -18.97 17.90
CA THR A 184 -59.42 -20.40 17.63
C THR A 184 -59.90 -21.27 18.79
N GLU A 185 -59.64 -20.86 20.04
CA GLU A 185 -60.10 -21.55 21.24
C GLU A 185 -61.63 -21.52 21.36
N LYS A 186 -62.27 -20.38 21.08
CA LYS A 186 -63.74 -20.28 21.03
C LYS A 186 -64.33 -21.25 19.98
N LEU A 187 -63.71 -21.36 18.81
CA LEU A 187 -64.12 -22.31 17.78
C LEU A 187 -63.93 -23.77 18.26
N ALA A 188 -62.83 -24.08 18.93
CA ALA A 188 -62.60 -25.41 19.49
C ALA A 188 -63.68 -25.79 20.52
N VAL A 189 -64.04 -24.87 21.43
CA VAL A 189 -65.11 -25.07 22.42
C VAL A 189 -66.47 -25.32 21.73
N VAL A 190 -66.77 -24.58 20.67
CA VAL A 190 -67.99 -24.76 19.85
C VAL A 190 -68.03 -26.14 19.19
N LEU A 191 -66.90 -26.61 18.65
CA LEU A 191 -66.78 -27.92 17.99
C LEU A 191 -66.87 -29.10 18.97
N HIS A 192 -66.44 -28.93 20.22
CA HIS A 192 -66.49 -29.97 21.25
C HIS A 192 -67.87 -30.15 21.91
N GLY A 193 -68.90 -29.38 21.51
CA GLY A 193 -70.30 -29.67 21.84
C GLY A 193 -70.72 -29.37 23.28
N THR A 194 -69.95 -28.55 24.02
CA THR A 194 -70.21 -28.23 25.44
C THR A 194 -71.29 -27.17 25.67
N SER A 195 -71.89 -26.60 24.61
CA SER A 195 -72.88 -25.51 24.67
C SER A 195 -74.24 -25.91 24.09
N SER A 196 -75.30 -25.20 24.49
CA SER A 196 -76.66 -25.38 23.96
C SER A 196 -76.69 -25.12 22.45
N SER A 197 -77.44 -25.93 21.68
CA SER A 197 -77.56 -25.83 20.22
C SER A 197 -77.82 -24.41 19.70
N LYS A 198 -78.63 -23.60 20.42
CA LYS A 198 -78.92 -22.21 20.03
C LYS A 198 -77.74 -21.27 20.26
N GLU A 199 -76.95 -21.51 21.30
CA GLU A 199 -75.76 -20.73 21.64
C GLU A 199 -74.59 -21.10 20.72
N THR A 200 -74.46 -22.37 20.36
CA THR A 200 -73.52 -22.87 19.34
C THR A 200 -73.73 -22.18 17.99
N ILE A 201 -74.99 -22.05 17.53
CA ILE A 201 -75.31 -21.36 16.26
C ILE A 201 -74.91 -19.88 16.29
N VAL A 202 -75.19 -19.17 17.39
CA VAL A 202 -74.83 -17.74 17.53
C VAL A 202 -73.32 -17.56 17.57
N GLN A 203 -72.58 -18.42 18.26
CA GLN A 203 -71.11 -18.36 18.29
C GLN A 203 -70.51 -18.70 16.92
N LEU A 204 -71.05 -19.69 16.20
CA LEU A 204 -70.59 -20.06 14.86
C LEU A 204 -70.80 -18.91 13.86
N GLN A 205 -71.95 -18.23 13.92
CA GLN A 205 -72.23 -17.04 13.10
C GLN A 205 -71.27 -15.89 13.41
N LYS A 206 -70.88 -15.71 14.67
CA LYS A 206 -69.91 -14.68 15.08
C LYS A 206 -68.50 -14.99 14.56
N VAL A 207 -68.08 -16.25 14.61
CA VAL A 207 -66.79 -16.69 14.05
C VAL A 207 -66.79 -16.56 12.52
N ASP A 208 -67.87 -16.96 11.85
CA ASP A 208 -68.02 -16.81 10.39
C ASP A 208 -67.97 -15.32 9.96
N ALA A 209 -68.64 -14.43 10.69
CA ALA A 209 -68.56 -12.99 10.43
C ALA A 209 -67.13 -12.44 10.58
N SER A 210 -66.41 -12.85 11.64
CA SER A 210 -64.99 -12.48 11.83
C SER A 210 -64.10 -13.04 10.74
N LEU A 211 -64.33 -14.27 10.28
CA LEU A 211 -63.53 -14.89 9.21
C LEU A 211 -63.75 -14.18 7.87
N ARG A 212 -64.99 -13.78 7.56
CA ARG A 212 -65.29 -12.97 6.36
C ARG A 212 -64.58 -11.61 6.39
N GLU A 213 -64.52 -10.96 7.55
CA GLU A 213 -63.77 -9.71 7.73
C GLU A 213 -62.27 -9.92 7.53
N GLU A 214 -61.68 -10.98 8.09
CA GLU A 214 -60.27 -11.34 7.85
C GLU A 214 -59.98 -11.63 6.38
N VAL A 215 -60.84 -12.38 5.71
CA VAL A 215 -60.73 -12.64 4.27
C VAL A 215 -60.79 -11.32 3.48
N HIS A 216 -61.68 -10.39 3.83
CA HIS A 216 -61.74 -9.08 3.19
C HIS A 216 -60.45 -8.27 3.42
N ASN A 217 -59.95 -8.23 4.64
CA ASN A 217 -58.71 -7.56 5.01
C ASN A 217 -57.49 -8.14 4.27
N LEU A 218 -57.41 -9.47 4.14
CA LEU A 218 -56.36 -10.14 3.36
C LEU A 218 -56.44 -9.80 1.88
N HIS A 219 -57.63 -9.76 1.27
CA HIS A 219 -57.78 -9.34 -0.12
C HIS A 219 -57.34 -7.87 -0.33
N ALA A 220 -57.69 -6.98 0.60
CA ALA A 220 -57.24 -5.59 0.57
C ALA A 220 -55.71 -5.49 0.72
N ALA A 221 -55.11 -6.26 1.63
CA ALA A 221 -53.66 -6.34 1.79
C ALA A 221 -52.96 -6.84 0.53
N ILE A 222 -53.46 -7.92 -0.09
CA ILE A 222 -52.93 -8.46 -1.35
C ILE A 222 -53.00 -7.42 -2.46
N ALA A 223 -54.12 -6.68 -2.58
CA ALA A 223 -54.25 -5.62 -3.57
C ALA A 223 -53.21 -4.51 -3.39
N ILE A 224 -52.97 -4.07 -2.15
CA ILE A 224 -51.95 -3.06 -1.82
C ILE A 224 -50.55 -3.61 -2.12
N ILE A 225 -50.23 -4.84 -1.70
CA ILE A 225 -48.92 -5.47 -1.95
C ILE A 225 -48.68 -5.64 -3.45
N HIS A 226 -49.66 -6.10 -4.22
CA HIS A 226 -49.55 -6.21 -5.68
C HIS A 226 -49.33 -4.85 -6.34
N HIS A 227 -50.01 -3.80 -5.88
CA HIS A 227 -49.80 -2.44 -6.37
C HIS A 227 -48.36 -1.98 -6.09
N LYS A 228 -47.84 -2.20 -4.87
CA LYS A 228 -46.44 -1.89 -4.51
C LYS A 228 -45.43 -2.71 -5.32
N HIS A 229 -45.68 -4.01 -5.50
CA HIS A 229 -44.82 -4.88 -6.32
C HIS A 229 -44.73 -4.38 -7.76
N LYS A 230 -45.87 -4.00 -8.35
CA LYS A 230 -45.91 -3.41 -9.70
C LYS A 230 -45.10 -2.11 -9.76
N LYS A 231 -45.28 -1.21 -8.79
CA LYS A 231 -44.53 0.05 -8.70
C LYS A 231 -43.02 -0.20 -8.61
N TYR A 232 -42.57 -1.08 -7.72
CA TYR A 232 -41.14 -1.41 -7.59
C TYR A 232 -40.57 -2.10 -8.84
N ALA A 233 -41.35 -2.95 -9.51
CA ALA A 233 -40.93 -3.56 -10.77
C ALA A 233 -40.73 -2.50 -11.88
N GLU A 234 -41.62 -1.50 -11.95
CA GLU A 234 -41.49 -0.37 -12.86
C GLU A 234 -40.24 0.49 -12.54
N GLU A 235 -40.00 0.80 -11.26
CA GLU A 235 -38.81 1.53 -10.80
C GLU A 235 -37.51 0.75 -11.11
N ILE A 236 -37.46 -0.56 -10.82
CA ILE A 236 -36.31 -1.42 -11.13
C ILE A 236 -36.01 -1.42 -12.63
N ASN A 237 -37.04 -1.57 -13.48
CA ASN A 237 -36.87 -1.53 -14.93
C ASN A 237 -36.34 -0.18 -15.40
N TYR A 238 -36.85 0.92 -14.85
CA TYR A 238 -36.34 2.27 -15.13
C TYR A 238 -34.85 2.39 -14.79
N TYR A 239 -34.42 1.92 -13.60
CA TYR A 239 -33.01 1.92 -13.22
C TYR A 239 -32.13 1.05 -14.12
N LEU A 240 -32.62 -0.13 -14.54
CA LEU A 240 -31.88 -1.01 -15.45
C LEU A 240 -31.69 -0.36 -16.82
N GLU A 241 -32.73 0.29 -17.36
CA GLU A 241 -32.64 1.04 -18.59
C GLU A 241 -31.68 2.22 -18.47
N ASN A 242 -31.74 2.98 -17.36
CA ASN A 242 -30.87 4.12 -17.15
C ASN A 242 -29.41 3.71 -16.98
N LYS A 243 -29.13 2.66 -16.20
CA LYS A 243 -27.79 2.08 -16.07
C LYS A 243 -27.24 1.61 -17.41
N SER A 244 -28.08 1.01 -18.26
CA SER A 244 -27.66 0.61 -19.61
C SER A 244 -27.29 1.82 -20.47
N LYS A 245 -28.07 2.90 -20.40
CA LYS A 245 -27.78 4.19 -21.07
C LYS A 245 -26.47 4.80 -20.56
N GLU A 246 -26.32 4.95 -19.25
CA GLU A 246 -25.10 5.48 -18.62
C GLU A 246 -23.87 4.65 -18.98
N GLN A 247 -23.98 3.31 -18.96
CA GLN A 247 -22.88 2.42 -19.34
C GLN A 247 -22.52 2.57 -20.83
N SER A 248 -23.50 2.78 -21.71
CA SER A 248 -23.23 3.05 -23.12
C SER A 248 -22.56 4.41 -23.33
N GLU A 249 -22.93 5.42 -22.53
CA GLU A 249 -22.37 6.76 -22.58
C GLU A 249 -20.93 6.79 -22.05
N ILE A 250 -20.64 6.08 -20.96
CA ILE A 250 -19.28 5.90 -20.44
C ILE A 250 -18.38 5.25 -21.50
N LYS A 251 -18.87 4.21 -22.20
CA LYS A 251 -18.11 3.58 -23.29
C LYS A 251 -17.83 4.56 -24.43
N ARG A 252 -18.84 5.33 -24.86
CA ARG A 252 -18.70 6.37 -25.89
C ARG A 252 -17.64 7.40 -25.48
N LEU A 253 -17.76 7.98 -24.29
CA LEU A 253 -16.82 8.96 -23.76
C LEU A 253 -15.40 8.40 -23.59
N SER A 254 -15.27 7.13 -23.19
CA SER A 254 -13.96 6.46 -23.10
C SER A 254 -13.31 6.31 -24.47
N SER A 255 -14.07 5.95 -25.51
CA SER A 255 -13.56 5.85 -26.88
C SER A 255 -13.18 7.23 -27.44
N GLU A 256 -13.99 8.26 -27.19
CA GLU A 256 -13.66 9.65 -27.58
C GLU A 256 -12.41 10.17 -26.87
N LEU A 257 -12.22 9.81 -25.60
CA LEU A 257 -11.00 10.15 -24.86
C LEU A 257 -9.77 9.47 -25.48
N GLU A 258 -9.84 8.17 -25.80
CA GLU A 258 -8.76 7.46 -26.48
C GLU A 258 -8.42 8.07 -27.85
N GLU A 259 -9.43 8.43 -28.65
CA GLU A 259 -9.24 9.11 -29.94
C GLU A 259 -8.55 10.46 -29.75
N SER A 260 -9.02 11.29 -28.81
CA SER A 260 -8.41 12.59 -28.51
C SER A 260 -6.97 12.47 -28.00
N MET A 261 -6.66 11.42 -27.22
CA MET A 261 -5.30 11.11 -26.78
C MET A 261 -4.40 10.71 -27.95
N ALA A 262 -4.90 9.90 -28.89
CA ALA A 262 -4.16 9.50 -30.08
C ALA A 262 -3.88 10.70 -31.00
N GLU A 263 -4.87 11.58 -31.22
CA GLU A 263 -4.70 12.83 -31.96
C GLU A 263 -3.67 13.75 -31.30
N LEU A 264 -3.70 13.85 -29.96
CA LEU A 264 -2.71 14.62 -29.20
C LEU A 264 -1.30 14.05 -29.37
N GLU A 265 -1.13 12.73 -29.29
CA GLU A 265 0.16 12.08 -29.56
C GLU A 265 0.64 12.33 -30.99
N GLU A 266 -0.25 12.26 -31.98
CA GLU A 266 0.08 12.56 -33.38
C GLU A 266 0.50 14.03 -33.54
N SER A 267 -0.21 14.97 -32.90
CA SER A 267 0.15 16.40 -32.92
C SER A 267 1.53 16.64 -32.29
N ARG A 268 1.87 15.95 -31.19
CA ARG A 268 3.19 15.99 -30.56
C ARG A 268 4.27 15.44 -31.49
N ARG A 269 4.02 14.32 -32.17
CA ARG A 269 4.95 13.75 -33.18
C ARG A 269 5.17 14.72 -34.35
N LYS A 270 4.09 15.32 -34.88
CA LYS A 270 4.16 16.35 -35.94
C LYS A 270 4.98 17.57 -35.50
N LEU A 271 4.79 18.04 -34.27
CA LEU A 271 5.55 19.17 -33.71
C LEU A 271 7.05 18.88 -33.64
N ILE A 272 7.44 17.68 -33.18
CA ILE A 272 8.85 17.27 -33.12
C ILE A 272 9.47 17.26 -34.53
N ILE A 273 8.76 16.71 -35.52
CA ILE A 273 9.21 16.70 -36.92
C ILE A 273 9.39 18.13 -37.45
N LEU A 274 8.45 19.04 -37.18
CA LEU A 274 8.55 20.45 -37.58
C LEU A 274 9.72 21.17 -36.87
N GLN A 275 9.98 20.88 -35.60
CA GLN A 275 11.14 21.43 -34.88
C GLN A 275 12.47 20.93 -35.45
N LEU A 276 12.56 19.64 -35.83
CA LEU A 276 13.72 19.07 -36.51
C LEU A 276 13.93 19.71 -37.89
N GLN A 277 12.87 19.87 -38.68
CA GLN A 277 12.94 20.53 -39.99
C GLN A 277 13.35 22.01 -39.88
N LYS A 278 12.85 22.74 -38.88
CA LYS A 278 13.28 24.13 -38.61
C LYS A 278 14.76 24.23 -38.25
N LYS A 279 15.27 23.30 -37.42
CA LYS A 279 16.70 23.23 -37.08
C LYS A 279 17.56 22.86 -38.30
N GLY A 280 17.08 21.98 -39.18
CA GLY A 280 17.75 21.64 -40.44
C GLY A 280 17.73 22.77 -41.49
N ALA A 281 16.62 23.51 -41.61
CA ALA A 281 16.49 24.64 -42.54
C ALA A 281 17.24 25.90 -42.07
N SER A 282 17.41 26.09 -40.76
CA SER A 282 18.27 27.13 -40.19
C SER A 282 19.74 26.92 -40.55
N ALA A 283 20.19 25.68 -40.76
CA ALA A 283 21.55 25.39 -41.21
C ALA A 283 21.75 25.61 -42.73
N MET A 284 20.67 25.65 -43.52
CA MET A 284 20.72 25.86 -44.98
C MET A 284 20.48 27.32 -45.41
N THR A 285 19.99 28.18 -44.51
CA THR A 285 19.77 29.61 -44.79
C THR A 285 20.98 30.50 -44.49
N ASP A 286 22.05 29.95 -43.88
CA ASP A 286 23.33 30.64 -43.66
C ASP A 286 24.36 30.46 -44.80
N SER A 287 23.98 29.81 -45.92
CA SER A 287 24.88 29.57 -47.07
C SER A 287 24.39 30.17 -48.41
N LEU A 288 23.65 31.28 -48.37
CA LEU A 288 23.38 32.07 -49.60
C LEU A 288 23.25 33.57 -49.35
N VAL A 289 24.25 34.19 -48.71
CA VAL A 289 24.52 35.62 -48.87
C VAL A 289 26.03 35.82 -49.03
N SER A 290 26.52 35.67 -50.25
CA SER A 290 27.79 36.26 -50.68
C SER A 290 27.57 36.90 -52.06
N SER A 291 27.16 38.16 -52.03
CA SER A 291 27.29 39.09 -53.13
C SER A 291 28.29 40.15 -52.71
N ILE A 292 29.51 40.12 -53.27
CA ILE A 292 30.42 41.26 -53.20
C ILE A 292 30.96 41.54 -54.61
N ASN A 293 30.49 42.67 -55.13
CA ASN A 293 30.99 43.37 -56.31
C ASN A 293 32.48 43.70 -56.19
N GLY A 294 33.20 43.60 -57.30
CA GLY A 294 34.54 44.15 -57.44
C GLY A 294 34.72 44.83 -58.79
N SER A 295 34.66 46.17 -58.81
CA SER A 295 35.49 46.97 -59.72
C SER A 295 35.68 48.37 -59.14
N GLY A 296 36.93 48.73 -58.87
CA GLY A 296 37.33 50.07 -58.44
C GLY A 296 38.00 50.85 -59.57
N THR A 297 37.93 52.18 -59.49
CA THR A 297 38.79 53.12 -60.22
C THR A 297 39.65 53.93 -59.23
N PRO A 298 40.81 54.48 -59.66
CA PRO A 298 41.96 54.71 -58.79
C PRO A 298 42.11 56.16 -58.31
N GLY A 299 42.57 56.37 -57.06
CA GLY A 299 42.83 57.71 -56.53
C GLY A 299 43.90 57.80 -55.41
N ARG A 300 44.99 58.50 -55.73
CA ARG A 300 45.97 59.24 -54.89
C ARG A 300 46.85 58.55 -53.82
N LEU A 301 48.16 58.86 -53.91
CA LEU A 301 49.30 58.37 -53.12
C LEU A 301 49.34 58.74 -51.62
N GLY A 302 48.45 59.61 -51.11
CA GLY A 302 48.36 59.92 -49.67
C GLY A 302 47.53 58.91 -48.87
N ASP A 303 46.56 58.25 -49.53
CA ASP A 303 45.70 57.24 -48.91
C ASP A 303 46.43 55.92 -48.69
N ARG A 304 47.52 55.67 -49.43
CA ARG A 304 48.24 54.39 -49.42
C ARG A 304 48.92 54.10 -48.08
N THR A 305 49.39 55.12 -47.37
CA THR A 305 50.08 54.97 -46.08
C THR A 305 49.10 54.79 -44.91
N ASN A 306 47.94 55.45 -44.95
CA ASN A 306 46.86 55.25 -43.98
C ASN A 306 46.16 53.91 -44.21
N THR A 307 45.88 53.54 -45.46
CA THR A 307 45.36 52.20 -45.80
C THR A 307 46.34 51.10 -45.45
N LEU A 308 47.66 51.27 -45.64
CA LEU A 308 48.66 50.29 -45.20
C LEU A 308 48.72 50.14 -43.68
N ARG A 309 48.53 51.22 -42.91
CA ARG A 309 48.46 51.15 -41.44
C ARG A 309 47.18 50.45 -40.98
N GLN A 310 46.02 50.83 -41.52
CA GLN A 310 44.75 50.16 -41.23
C GLN A 310 44.78 48.69 -41.62
N LEU A 311 45.42 48.35 -42.74
CA LEU A 311 45.59 46.97 -43.19
C LEU A 311 46.54 46.19 -42.28
N LYS A 312 47.58 46.84 -41.73
CA LYS A 312 48.44 46.25 -40.71
C LYS A 312 47.69 46.00 -39.39
N ASP A 313 46.92 46.98 -38.92
CA ASP A 313 46.13 46.85 -37.68
C ASP A 313 45.05 45.76 -37.85
N SER A 314 44.39 45.70 -39.01
CA SER A 314 43.44 44.64 -39.36
C SER A 314 44.09 43.24 -39.44
N ILE A 315 45.34 43.14 -39.91
CA ILE A 315 46.09 41.88 -39.90
C ILE A 315 46.42 41.45 -38.46
N GLU A 316 46.78 42.38 -37.58
CA GLU A 316 47.08 42.06 -36.18
C GLU A 316 45.81 41.65 -35.41
N GLU A 317 44.70 42.33 -35.63
CA GLU A 317 43.38 41.94 -35.11
C GLU A 317 42.96 40.55 -35.61
N ALA A 318 43.13 40.28 -36.91
CA ALA A 318 42.85 38.97 -37.49
C ALA A 318 43.74 37.87 -36.91
N LYS A 319 44.99 38.18 -36.57
CA LYS A 319 45.93 37.24 -35.96
C LYS A 319 45.58 36.93 -34.51
N VAL A 320 45.20 37.94 -33.73
CA VAL A 320 44.68 37.75 -32.36
C VAL A 320 43.38 36.95 -32.41
N LEU A 321 42.47 37.28 -33.32
CA LEU A 321 41.22 36.55 -33.49
C LEU A 321 41.44 35.09 -33.92
N ALA A 322 42.39 34.83 -34.82
CA ALA A 322 42.78 33.46 -35.19
C ALA A 322 43.36 32.70 -33.99
N SER A 323 44.23 33.35 -33.20
CA SER A 323 44.80 32.73 -31.99
C SER A 323 43.75 32.40 -30.93
N ASN A 324 42.75 33.28 -30.75
CA ASN A 324 41.61 33.02 -29.86
C ASN A 324 40.73 31.87 -30.40
N ARG A 325 40.47 31.85 -31.71
CA ARG A 325 39.72 30.76 -32.38
C ARG A 325 40.42 29.41 -32.22
N ASP A 326 41.75 29.40 -32.30
CA ASP A 326 42.56 28.20 -32.12
C ASP A 326 42.53 27.71 -30.67
N LEU A 327 42.53 28.63 -29.69
CA LEU A 327 42.34 28.30 -28.26
C LEU A 327 40.95 27.71 -28.00
N GLU A 328 39.88 28.34 -28.49
CA GLU A 328 38.50 27.82 -28.37
C GLU A 328 38.36 26.42 -28.99
N LEU A 329 39.01 26.19 -30.14
CA LEU A 329 39.03 24.88 -30.80
C LEU A 329 39.82 23.84 -30.00
N GLN A 330 40.88 24.25 -29.31
CA GLN A 330 41.64 23.35 -28.44
C GLN A 330 40.81 22.96 -27.21
N GLU A 331 40.19 23.92 -26.53
CA GLU A 331 39.29 23.66 -25.39
C GLU A 331 38.14 22.73 -25.80
N ALA A 332 37.49 23.00 -26.94
CA ALA A 332 36.43 22.14 -27.45
C ALA A 332 36.90 20.71 -27.78
N ARG A 333 38.15 20.52 -28.20
CA ARG A 333 38.74 19.19 -28.43
C ARG A 333 39.00 18.45 -27.11
N GLU A 334 39.48 19.16 -26.09
CA GLU A 334 39.71 18.61 -24.75
C GLU A 334 38.40 18.20 -24.07
N ASP A 335 37.35 19.02 -24.20
CA ASP A 335 36.00 18.69 -23.74
C ASP A 335 35.44 17.45 -24.46
N ASN A 336 35.60 17.39 -25.79
CA ASN A 336 35.11 16.26 -26.58
C ASN A 336 35.85 14.95 -26.23
N LEU A 337 37.15 15.04 -25.96
CA LEU A 337 37.93 13.90 -25.45
C LEU A 337 37.43 13.43 -24.08
N THR A 338 37.08 14.37 -23.19
CA THR A 338 36.54 14.07 -21.87
C THR A 338 35.18 13.39 -21.96
N LEU A 339 34.27 13.92 -22.79
CA LEU A 339 32.97 13.31 -23.06
C LEU A 339 33.10 11.92 -23.69
N SER A 340 34.06 11.73 -24.60
CA SER A 340 34.31 10.44 -25.25
C SER A 340 34.76 9.37 -24.23
N LYS A 341 35.62 9.75 -23.26
CA LYS A 341 36.00 8.85 -22.16
C LYS A 341 34.82 8.51 -21.25
N GLN A 342 34.00 9.49 -20.89
CA GLN A 342 32.79 9.24 -20.11
C GLN A 342 31.80 8.31 -20.82
N LEU A 343 31.67 8.45 -22.14
CA LEU A 343 30.86 7.54 -22.95
C LEU A 343 31.43 6.13 -22.98
N GLU A 344 32.74 5.97 -23.12
CA GLU A 344 33.42 4.68 -23.06
C GLU A 344 33.23 3.99 -21.69
N ASP A 345 33.36 4.74 -20.60
CA ASP A 345 33.11 4.23 -19.25
C ASP A 345 31.65 3.78 -19.05
N LEU A 346 30.68 4.56 -19.56
CA LEU A 346 29.27 4.18 -19.53
C LEU A 346 28.98 2.96 -20.41
N GLU A 347 29.61 2.84 -21.57
CA GLU A 347 29.48 1.67 -22.45
C GLU A 347 30.04 0.43 -21.78
N ASN A 348 31.18 0.53 -21.10
CA ASN A 348 31.79 -0.55 -20.33
C ASN A 348 30.91 -0.97 -19.14
N GLN A 349 30.28 -0.02 -18.45
CA GLN A 349 29.31 -0.30 -17.39
C GLN A 349 28.06 -1.00 -17.92
N LEU A 350 27.56 -0.61 -19.10
CA LEU A 350 26.38 -1.24 -19.72
C LEU A 350 26.68 -2.64 -20.29
N LYS A 351 27.94 -2.93 -20.64
CA LYS A 351 28.38 -4.28 -21.05
C LYS A 351 28.53 -5.24 -19.87
N ASP A 352 28.69 -4.73 -18.64
CA ASP A 352 28.69 -5.58 -17.46
C ASP A 352 27.26 -5.97 -17.06
N ASP A 353 26.85 -7.18 -17.45
CA ASP A 353 25.56 -7.76 -17.09
C ASP A 353 25.28 -7.68 -15.59
N LYS A 354 26.32 -7.80 -14.75
CA LYS A 354 26.16 -7.71 -13.30
C LYS A 354 25.76 -6.31 -12.90
N TYR A 355 26.36 -5.27 -13.47
CA TYR A 355 25.97 -3.89 -13.22
C TYR A 355 24.53 -3.62 -13.68
N VAL A 356 24.14 -4.12 -14.86
CA VAL A 356 22.78 -3.98 -15.40
C VAL A 356 21.74 -4.62 -14.46
N LEU A 357 21.99 -5.84 -13.97
CA LEU A 357 21.08 -6.55 -13.06
C LEU A 357 20.90 -5.86 -11.69
N HIS A 358 21.89 -5.08 -11.24
CA HIS A 358 21.82 -4.33 -9.98
C HIS A 358 21.44 -2.85 -10.19
N SER A 359 21.20 -2.44 -11.44
CA SER A 359 20.81 -1.07 -11.76
C SER A 359 19.40 -0.76 -11.22
N LYS A 360 19.17 0.52 -10.87
CA LYS A 360 17.86 0.99 -10.38
C LYS A 360 16.71 0.72 -11.38
N PRO A 361 16.87 0.93 -12.70
CA PRO A 361 15.80 0.64 -13.65
C PRO A 361 15.46 -0.86 -13.72
N TYR A 362 16.47 -1.73 -13.70
CA TYR A 362 16.26 -3.17 -13.76
C TYR A 362 15.60 -3.72 -12.50
N THR A 363 16.04 -3.27 -11.33
CA THR A 363 15.44 -3.67 -10.04
C THR A 363 13.98 -3.21 -9.93
N LEU A 364 13.66 -1.97 -10.34
CA LEU A 364 12.28 -1.50 -10.41
C LEU A 364 11.42 -2.36 -11.36
N LEU A 365 11.93 -2.69 -12.55
CA LEU A 365 11.21 -3.53 -13.51
C LEU A 365 11.01 -4.96 -12.97
N LYS A 366 12.01 -5.51 -12.28
CA LYS A 366 11.94 -6.82 -11.62
C LYS A 366 10.88 -6.85 -10.53
N ASP A 367 10.81 -5.81 -9.70
CA ASP A 367 9.82 -5.69 -8.62
C ASP A 367 8.41 -5.55 -9.19
N GLN A 368 8.24 -4.76 -10.26
CA GLN A 368 6.97 -4.66 -10.99
C GLN A 368 6.53 -6.01 -11.58
N LEU A 369 7.47 -6.77 -12.16
CA LEU A 369 7.18 -8.09 -12.72
C LEU A 369 6.79 -9.09 -11.63
N GLN A 370 7.46 -9.06 -10.47
CA GLN A 370 7.09 -9.87 -9.32
C GLN A 370 5.69 -9.52 -8.79
N HIS A 371 5.37 -8.23 -8.69
CA HIS A 371 4.04 -7.77 -8.31
C HIS A 371 2.96 -8.30 -9.27
N LEU A 372 3.16 -8.13 -10.58
CA LEU A 372 2.23 -8.63 -11.60
C LEU A 372 2.06 -10.16 -11.53
N ASN A 373 3.13 -10.90 -11.28
CA ASN A 373 3.04 -12.36 -11.08
C ASN A 373 2.18 -12.73 -9.87
N VAL A 374 2.36 -12.05 -8.73
CA VAL A 374 1.53 -12.28 -7.54
C VAL A 374 0.06 -11.97 -7.83
N GLU A 375 -0.21 -10.90 -8.59
CA GLU A 375 -1.57 -10.52 -8.97
C GLU A 375 -2.22 -11.55 -9.92
N ILE A 376 -1.45 -12.08 -10.88
CA ILE A 376 -1.89 -13.18 -11.77
C ILE A 376 -2.25 -14.42 -10.95
N GLU A 377 -1.42 -14.84 -10.00
CA GLU A 377 -1.72 -15.99 -9.14
C GLU A 377 -2.96 -15.74 -8.26
N ARG A 378 -3.15 -14.51 -7.77
CA ARG A 378 -4.38 -14.13 -7.06
C ARG A 378 -5.62 -14.29 -7.94
N TYR A 379 -5.58 -13.81 -9.18
CA TYR A 379 -6.71 -13.94 -10.11
C TYR A 379 -6.96 -15.40 -10.52
N LYS A 380 -5.91 -16.21 -10.70
CA LYS A 380 -6.07 -17.66 -10.92
C LYS A 380 -6.80 -18.32 -9.76
N GLY A 381 -6.40 -18.03 -8.51
CA GLY A 381 -7.08 -18.54 -7.32
C GLY A 381 -8.56 -18.12 -7.19
N LEU A 382 -8.96 -16.98 -7.79
CA LEU A 382 -10.36 -16.56 -7.88
C LEU A 382 -11.12 -17.26 -9.02
N ILE A 383 -10.46 -17.57 -10.13
CA ILE A 383 -11.08 -18.20 -11.31
C ILE A 383 -11.33 -19.70 -11.10
N GLU A 384 -10.43 -20.41 -10.41
CA GLU A 384 -10.57 -21.84 -10.13
C GLU A 384 -11.91 -22.21 -9.43
N PRO A 385 -12.32 -21.58 -8.32
CA PRO A 385 -13.60 -21.88 -7.69
C PRO A 385 -14.79 -21.52 -8.60
N LEU A 386 -14.72 -20.41 -9.34
CA LEU A 386 -15.76 -20.04 -10.30
C LEU A 386 -15.91 -21.05 -11.44
N GLN A 387 -14.80 -21.65 -11.91
CA GLN A 387 -14.84 -22.74 -12.88
C GLN A 387 -15.44 -24.02 -12.30
N ALA A 388 -15.14 -24.34 -11.04
CA ALA A 388 -15.75 -25.46 -10.34
C ALA A 388 -17.27 -25.27 -10.18
N ASP A 389 -17.71 -24.08 -9.76
CA ASP A 389 -19.12 -23.71 -9.63
C ASP A 389 -19.86 -23.79 -10.97
N ARG A 390 -19.26 -23.27 -12.05
CA ARG A 390 -19.80 -23.39 -13.42
C ARG A 390 -20.03 -24.84 -13.81
N ASN A 391 -19.08 -25.72 -13.52
CA ASN A 391 -19.19 -27.14 -13.85
C ASN A 391 -20.29 -27.83 -13.04
N GLN A 392 -20.46 -27.46 -11.77
CA GLN A 392 -21.55 -27.96 -10.93
C GLN A 392 -22.91 -27.48 -11.44
N LEU A 393 -23.03 -26.22 -11.83
CA LEU A 393 -24.24 -25.66 -12.45
C LEU A 393 -24.59 -26.38 -13.76
N LEU A 394 -23.62 -26.59 -14.64
CA LEU A 394 -23.80 -27.35 -15.88
C LEU A 394 -24.28 -28.79 -15.62
N LYS A 395 -23.81 -29.43 -14.55
CA LYS A 395 -24.28 -30.76 -14.17
C LYS A 395 -25.75 -30.71 -13.71
N LYS A 396 -26.12 -29.75 -12.86
CA LYS A 396 -27.50 -29.56 -12.42
C LYS A 396 -28.45 -29.23 -13.57
N ASP A 397 -28.01 -28.44 -14.54
CA ASP A 397 -28.79 -28.09 -15.73
C ASP A 397 -29.10 -29.33 -16.60
N ARG A 398 -28.12 -30.22 -16.80
CA ARG A 398 -28.34 -31.51 -17.48
C ARG A 398 -29.31 -32.41 -16.74
N GLU A 399 -29.21 -32.46 -15.41
CA GLU A 399 -30.15 -33.23 -14.57
C GLU A 399 -31.57 -32.68 -14.64
N LEU A 400 -31.74 -31.35 -14.64
CA LEU A 400 -33.05 -30.70 -14.81
C LEU A 400 -33.61 -30.95 -16.22
N SER A 401 -32.80 -30.85 -17.26
CA SER A 401 -33.20 -31.13 -18.64
C SER A 401 -33.71 -32.57 -18.79
N ALA A 402 -33.02 -33.54 -18.18
CA ALA A 402 -33.48 -34.94 -18.16
C ALA A 402 -34.83 -35.12 -17.44
N LYS A 403 -35.07 -34.36 -16.35
CA LYS A 403 -36.37 -34.36 -15.64
C LYS A 403 -37.49 -33.72 -16.46
N VAL A 404 -37.19 -32.68 -17.25
CA VAL A 404 -38.18 -32.08 -18.16
C VAL A 404 -38.61 -33.09 -19.22
N HIS A 405 -37.65 -33.81 -19.82
CA HIS A 405 -37.96 -34.84 -20.82
C HIS A 405 -38.79 -35.99 -20.22
N SER A 406 -38.52 -36.41 -18.98
CA SER A 406 -39.36 -37.43 -18.33
C SER A 406 -40.76 -36.92 -17.99
N PHE A 407 -40.89 -35.66 -17.61
CA PHE A 407 -42.19 -35.02 -17.40
C PHE A 407 -43.02 -34.96 -18.70
N ASP A 408 -42.40 -34.63 -19.84
CA ASP A 408 -43.08 -34.63 -21.13
C ASP A 408 -43.61 -36.01 -21.53
N VAL A 409 -42.85 -37.08 -21.23
CA VAL A 409 -43.31 -38.47 -21.42
C VAL A 409 -44.52 -38.77 -20.53
N VAL A 410 -44.50 -38.40 -19.26
CA VAL A 410 -45.65 -38.57 -18.35
C VAL A 410 -46.86 -37.78 -18.85
N LYS A 411 -46.66 -36.54 -19.28
CA LYS A 411 -47.72 -35.67 -19.81
C LYS A 411 -48.38 -36.29 -21.06
N SER A 412 -47.58 -36.80 -21.99
CA SER A 412 -48.12 -37.49 -23.18
C SER A 412 -48.94 -38.74 -22.82
N SER A 413 -48.54 -39.44 -21.75
CA SER A 413 -49.27 -40.60 -21.25
C SER A 413 -50.61 -40.20 -20.62
N ILE A 414 -50.62 -39.10 -19.84
CA ILE A 414 -51.86 -38.53 -19.27
C ILE A 414 -52.84 -38.15 -20.37
N SER A 415 -52.41 -37.42 -21.40
CA SER A 415 -53.28 -37.03 -22.51
C SER A 415 -53.84 -38.24 -23.28
N SER A 416 -53.08 -39.34 -23.38
CA SER A 416 -53.57 -40.61 -23.95
C SER A 416 -54.68 -41.23 -23.09
N TYR A 417 -54.51 -41.23 -21.77
CA TYR A 417 -55.54 -41.72 -20.85
C TYR A 417 -56.79 -40.82 -20.86
N GLU A 418 -56.64 -39.50 -20.92
CA GLU A 418 -57.76 -38.55 -21.06
C GLU A 418 -58.57 -38.83 -22.33
N ALA A 419 -57.90 -39.01 -23.48
CA ALA A 419 -58.57 -39.37 -24.73
C ALA A 419 -59.32 -40.71 -24.63
N LYS A 420 -58.77 -41.69 -23.89
CA LYS A 420 -59.44 -42.97 -23.67
C LYS A 420 -60.66 -42.85 -22.77
N ILE A 421 -60.61 -41.97 -21.76
CA ILE A 421 -61.76 -41.65 -20.90
C ILE A 421 -62.87 -41.04 -21.74
N GLU A 422 -62.58 -40.03 -22.56
CA GLU A 422 -63.57 -39.41 -23.45
C GLU A 422 -64.22 -40.43 -24.40
N GLU A 423 -63.43 -41.35 -24.98
CA GLU A 423 -63.95 -42.42 -25.84
C GLU A 423 -64.95 -43.32 -25.09
N LEU A 424 -64.61 -43.73 -23.86
CA LEU A 424 -65.47 -44.59 -23.04
C LEU A 424 -66.75 -43.88 -22.61
N GLU A 425 -66.68 -42.60 -22.27
CA GLU A 425 -67.86 -41.78 -21.96
C GLU A 425 -68.82 -41.70 -23.17
N LEU A 426 -68.28 -41.55 -24.37
CA LEU A 426 -69.05 -41.53 -25.61
C LEU A 426 -69.74 -42.88 -25.88
N GLN A 427 -69.06 -44.00 -25.58
CA GLN A 427 -69.64 -45.34 -25.65
C GLN A 427 -70.80 -45.52 -24.65
N ILE A 428 -70.65 -45.02 -23.41
CA ILE A 428 -71.70 -45.07 -22.40
C ILE A 428 -72.94 -44.29 -22.84
N GLN A 429 -72.77 -43.07 -23.38
CA GLN A 429 -73.88 -42.27 -23.89
C GLN A 429 -74.64 -42.98 -25.02
N LYS A 430 -73.91 -43.66 -25.91
CA LYS A 430 -74.52 -44.44 -26.99
C LYS A 430 -75.38 -45.60 -26.45
N LEU A 431 -74.88 -46.35 -25.47
CA LEU A 431 -75.62 -47.45 -24.85
C LEU A 431 -76.90 -46.96 -24.14
N ILE A 432 -76.85 -45.78 -23.51
CA ILE A 432 -78.03 -45.16 -22.88
C ILE A 432 -79.09 -44.82 -23.94
N ALA A 433 -78.69 -44.26 -25.08
CA ALA A 433 -79.62 -43.93 -26.16
C ALA A 433 -80.25 -45.19 -26.79
N GLU A 434 -79.49 -46.26 -26.97
CA GLU A 434 -79.99 -47.54 -27.46
C GLU A 434 -81.00 -48.18 -26.49
N ARG A 435 -80.72 -48.14 -25.18
CA ARG A 435 -81.66 -48.60 -24.14
C ARG A 435 -82.98 -47.85 -24.21
N ASN A 436 -82.95 -46.52 -24.26
CA ASN A 436 -84.17 -45.70 -24.30
C ASN A 436 -85.02 -46.00 -25.55
N LYS A 437 -84.39 -46.34 -26.68
CA LYS A 437 -85.09 -46.71 -27.91
C LYS A 437 -85.80 -48.05 -27.80
N LEU A 438 -85.19 -49.03 -27.11
CA LEU A 438 -85.82 -50.33 -26.88
C LEU A 438 -86.99 -50.22 -25.90
N GLU A 439 -86.86 -49.38 -24.89
CA GLU A 439 -87.91 -49.11 -23.90
C GLU A 439 -89.16 -48.50 -24.55
N MET A 440 -89.02 -47.54 -25.46
CA MET A 440 -90.17 -47.02 -26.23
C MET A 440 -90.88 -48.09 -27.07
N LYS A 441 -90.13 -48.97 -27.74
CA LYS A 441 -90.73 -50.05 -28.54
C LYS A 441 -91.51 -51.04 -27.69
N LEU A 442 -91.06 -51.29 -26.47
CA LEU A 442 -91.75 -52.16 -25.53
C LEU A 442 -93.11 -51.54 -25.13
N GLU A 443 -93.10 -50.24 -24.82
CA GLU A 443 -94.31 -49.47 -24.47
C GLU A 443 -95.35 -49.47 -25.61
N GLU A 444 -94.90 -49.33 -26.87
CA GLU A 444 -95.75 -49.41 -28.07
C GLU A 444 -96.41 -50.78 -28.22
N THR A 445 -95.65 -51.88 -28.03
CA THR A 445 -96.21 -53.24 -28.14
C THR A 445 -97.21 -53.59 -27.03
N LEU A 446 -97.14 -52.89 -25.90
CA LEU A 446 -98.03 -53.06 -24.76
C LEU A 446 -99.39 -52.37 -24.97
N GLN A 447 -99.46 -51.35 -25.83
CA GLN A 447 -100.71 -50.64 -26.16
C GLN A 447 -101.55 -51.33 -27.24
N ASP A 448 -100.96 -52.21 -28.07
CA ASP A 448 -101.63 -52.75 -29.27
C ASP A 448 -102.41 -54.07 -29.05
N SER A 449 -102.44 -54.65 -27.85
CA SER A 449 -103.04 -55.98 -27.62
C SER A 449 -104.37 -55.97 -26.84
N GLU A 450 -105.50 -55.66 -27.50
CA GLU A 450 -106.85 -55.95 -26.97
C GLU A 450 -107.79 -56.49 -28.07
N ARG A 451 -107.95 -57.83 -28.19
CA ARG A 451 -109.19 -58.53 -28.66
C ARG A 451 -109.14 -60.09 -28.60
N ASN A 452 -109.75 -60.63 -27.55
CA ASN A 452 -110.77 -61.70 -27.37
C ASN A 452 -110.85 -63.09 -28.06
N ASP A 453 -110.00 -63.51 -29.00
CA ASP A 453 -110.01 -64.94 -29.43
C ASP A 453 -108.93 -65.79 -28.73
N ILE A 454 -108.23 -65.15 -27.78
CA ILE A 454 -106.95 -65.56 -27.23
C ILE A 454 -107.12 -66.32 -25.90
N LYS A 455 -108.33 -66.55 -25.37
CA LYS A 455 -108.51 -66.96 -23.96
C LYS A 455 -108.04 -68.38 -23.65
N ASP A 456 -108.23 -69.32 -24.57
CA ASP A 456 -107.83 -70.72 -24.35
C ASP A 456 -106.37 -70.98 -24.75
N GLU A 457 -105.89 -70.27 -25.76
CA GLU A 457 -104.46 -70.22 -26.10
C GLU A 457 -103.68 -69.41 -25.05
N ILE A 458 -104.27 -68.37 -24.43
CA ILE A 458 -103.76 -67.68 -23.23
C ILE A 458 -103.73 -68.62 -22.06
N ASN A 459 -104.65 -69.56 -21.86
CA ASN A 459 -104.53 -70.45 -20.69
C ASN A 459 -103.36 -71.45 -20.84
N VAL A 460 -103.12 -71.94 -22.06
CA VAL A 460 -101.95 -72.79 -22.36
C VAL A 460 -100.66 -71.97 -22.38
N MET A 461 -100.66 -70.85 -23.09
CA MET A 461 -99.54 -69.91 -23.13
C MET A 461 -99.28 -69.32 -21.76
N ALA A 462 -100.27 -69.01 -20.91
CA ALA A 462 -100.09 -68.50 -19.54
C ALA A 462 -99.63 -69.58 -18.58
N SER A 463 -99.95 -70.87 -18.83
CA SER A 463 -99.35 -71.97 -18.07
C SER A 463 -97.89 -72.21 -18.48
N ALA A 464 -97.58 -72.10 -19.77
CA ALA A 464 -96.21 -72.10 -20.28
C ALA A 464 -95.43 -70.85 -19.85
N LEU A 465 -96.05 -69.66 -19.89
CA LEU A 465 -95.53 -68.38 -19.43
C LEU A 465 -95.38 -68.39 -17.93
N ALA A 466 -96.26 -69.01 -17.15
CA ALA A 466 -96.11 -69.13 -15.70
C ALA A 466 -94.91 -70.02 -15.35
N LYS A 467 -94.65 -71.08 -16.13
CA LYS A 467 -93.45 -71.92 -15.98
C LYS A 467 -92.17 -71.21 -16.43
N GLU A 468 -92.20 -70.55 -17.57
CA GLU A 468 -91.11 -69.69 -18.07
C GLU A 468 -90.87 -68.53 -17.11
N MET A 469 -91.92 -67.94 -16.54
CA MET A 469 -91.85 -66.88 -15.54
C MET A 469 -91.26 -67.41 -14.24
N GLN A 470 -91.65 -68.60 -13.77
CA GLN A 470 -90.97 -69.23 -12.63
C GLN A 470 -89.50 -69.55 -12.91
N MET A 471 -89.17 -70.02 -14.13
CA MET A 471 -87.77 -70.29 -14.51
C MET A 471 -86.96 -69.01 -14.60
N THR A 472 -87.48 -67.99 -15.30
CA THR A 472 -86.81 -66.69 -15.47
C THR A 472 -86.76 -65.92 -14.15
N GLU A 473 -87.75 -66.06 -13.27
CA GLU A 473 -87.75 -65.52 -11.91
C GLU A 473 -86.72 -66.25 -11.03
N ALA A 474 -86.59 -67.57 -11.14
CA ALA A 474 -85.51 -68.31 -10.48
C ALA A 474 -84.13 -67.92 -11.03
N GLN A 475 -84.01 -67.66 -12.33
CA GLN A 475 -82.78 -67.24 -12.99
C GLN A 475 -82.45 -65.78 -12.68
N LEU A 476 -83.45 -64.93 -12.53
CA LEU A 476 -83.36 -63.54 -12.09
C LEU A 476 -82.99 -63.44 -10.62
N ASN A 477 -83.55 -64.29 -9.76
CA ASN A 477 -83.14 -64.36 -8.36
C ASN A 477 -81.69 -64.84 -8.24
N ARG A 478 -81.29 -65.87 -9.01
CA ARG A 478 -79.87 -66.28 -9.07
C ARG A 478 -78.95 -65.19 -9.60
N SER A 479 -79.35 -64.43 -10.62
CA SER A 479 -78.53 -63.34 -11.16
C SER A 479 -78.49 -62.15 -10.21
N LYS A 480 -79.56 -61.89 -9.46
CA LYS A 480 -79.63 -60.88 -8.39
C LYS A 480 -78.73 -61.26 -7.21
N ASP A 481 -78.75 -62.52 -6.79
CA ASP A 481 -77.88 -63.05 -5.75
C ASP A 481 -76.41 -62.95 -6.19
N ALA A 482 -76.08 -63.40 -7.40
CA ALA A 482 -74.72 -63.28 -7.96
C ALA A 482 -74.27 -61.82 -8.14
N ALA A 483 -75.18 -60.91 -8.52
CA ALA A 483 -74.89 -59.49 -8.62
C ALA A 483 -74.66 -58.85 -7.23
N SER A 484 -75.43 -59.27 -6.22
CA SER A 484 -75.24 -58.81 -4.84
C SER A 484 -73.91 -59.29 -4.26
N GLU A 485 -73.52 -60.53 -4.55
CA GLU A 485 -72.21 -61.09 -4.18
C GLU A 485 -71.07 -60.37 -4.91
N ALA A 486 -71.21 -60.11 -6.22
CA ALA A 486 -70.24 -59.34 -6.99
C ALA A 486 -70.09 -57.90 -6.48
N LEU A 487 -71.18 -57.27 -6.04
CA LEU A 487 -71.15 -55.94 -5.41
C LEU A 487 -70.45 -55.98 -4.05
N SER A 488 -70.72 -57.00 -3.23
CA SER A 488 -70.02 -57.23 -1.95
C SER A 488 -68.52 -57.40 -2.16
N LEU A 489 -68.12 -58.26 -3.10
CA LEU A 489 -66.71 -58.48 -3.45
C LEU A 489 -66.06 -57.23 -4.03
N ARG A 490 -66.78 -56.42 -4.81
CA ARG A 490 -66.28 -55.14 -5.32
C ARG A 490 -66.09 -54.11 -4.20
N GLN A 491 -66.99 -54.04 -3.23
CA GLN A 491 -66.83 -53.20 -2.05
C GLN A 491 -65.63 -53.64 -1.21
N GLU A 492 -65.43 -54.94 -1.04
CA GLU A 492 -64.27 -55.50 -0.35
C GLU A 492 -62.96 -55.20 -1.10
N ALA A 493 -62.95 -55.38 -2.43
CA ALA A 493 -61.81 -55.01 -3.28
C ALA A 493 -61.46 -53.52 -3.16
N ASN A 494 -62.46 -52.63 -3.22
CA ASN A 494 -62.24 -51.19 -3.05
C ASN A 494 -61.70 -50.85 -1.64
N SER A 495 -62.19 -51.51 -0.59
CA SER A 495 -61.69 -51.36 0.78
C SER A 495 -60.23 -51.80 0.91
N LEU A 496 -59.87 -52.92 0.26
CA LEU A 496 -58.49 -53.40 0.20
C LEU A 496 -57.59 -52.47 -0.62
N THR A 497 -58.08 -51.92 -1.74
CA THR A 497 -57.35 -50.93 -2.54
C THR A 497 -57.07 -49.66 -1.73
N ALA A 498 -58.06 -49.14 -0.99
CA ALA A 498 -57.86 -47.97 -0.13
C ALA A 498 -56.82 -48.23 0.98
N LYS A 499 -56.88 -49.41 1.63
CA LYS A 499 -55.87 -49.82 2.62
C LYS A 499 -54.47 -49.97 2.01
N LEU A 500 -54.38 -50.44 0.76
CA LEU A 500 -53.11 -50.56 0.05
C LEU A 500 -52.52 -49.17 -0.24
N GLU A 501 -53.34 -48.22 -0.69
CA GLU A 501 -52.93 -46.83 -0.92
C GLU A 501 -52.44 -46.15 0.36
N GLU A 502 -53.16 -46.34 1.48
CA GLU A 502 -52.73 -45.88 2.80
C GLU A 502 -51.36 -46.46 3.19
N LYS A 503 -51.15 -47.76 2.99
CA LYS A 503 -49.86 -48.42 3.27
C LYS A 503 -48.73 -47.96 2.34
N ILE A 504 -49.03 -47.65 1.08
CA ILE A 504 -48.07 -47.06 0.15
C ILE A 504 -47.67 -45.65 0.62
N ALA A 505 -48.63 -44.84 1.06
CA ALA A 505 -48.38 -43.50 1.59
C ALA A 505 -47.54 -43.54 2.88
N GLU A 506 -47.88 -44.43 3.82
CA GLU A 506 -47.09 -44.67 5.04
C GLU A 506 -45.65 -45.08 4.70
N ARG A 507 -45.46 -46.04 3.78
CA ARG A 507 -44.13 -46.49 3.36
C ARG A 507 -43.32 -45.35 2.76
N LYS A 508 -43.95 -44.51 1.94
CA LYS A 508 -43.30 -43.34 1.35
C LYS A 508 -42.88 -42.33 2.43
N SER A 509 -43.78 -42.00 3.35
CA SER A 509 -43.47 -41.11 4.47
C SER A 509 -42.33 -41.64 5.35
N LEU A 510 -42.31 -42.94 5.65
CA LEU A 510 -41.22 -43.57 6.39
C LEU A 510 -39.90 -43.56 5.60
N SER A 511 -39.96 -43.81 4.29
CA SER A 511 -38.79 -43.72 3.41
C SER A 511 -38.21 -42.31 3.38
N ASP A 512 -39.07 -41.28 3.30
CA ASP A 512 -38.65 -39.87 3.30
C ASP A 512 -38.00 -39.49 4.63
N LYS A 513 -38.60 -39.89 5.76
CA LYS A 513 -38.00 -39.72 7.11
C LYS A 513 -36.65 -40.42 7.24
N CYS A 514 -36.50 -41.64 6.73
CA CYS A 514 -35.22 -42.35 6.74
C CYS A 514 -34.16 -41.63 5.90
N ALA A 515 -34.55 -41.02 4.77
CA ALA A 515 -33.65 -40.23 3.94
C ALA A 515 -33.21 -38.94 4.66
N GLU A 516 -34.13 -38.23 5.32
CA GLU A 516 -33.83 -37.07 6.16
C GLU A 516 -32.86 -37.42 7.29
N GLN A 517 -33.14 -38.49 8.05
CA GLN A 517 -32.26 -38.98 9.11
C GLN A 517 -30.88 -39.37 8.58
N THR A 518 -30.79 -39.92 7.36
CA THR A 518 -29.50 -40.24 6.73
C THR A 518 -28.69 -38.98 6.43
N VAL A 519 -29.35 -37.88 6.03
CA VAL A 519 -28.68 -36.59 5.83
C VAL A 519 -28.22 -36.01 7.17
N GLU A 520 -29.06 -36.03 8.20
CA GLU A 520 -28.71 -35.57 9.54
C GLU A 520 -27.52 -36.34 10.12
N ILE A 521 -27.49 -37.68 9.96
CA ILE A 521 -26.35 -38.51 10.36
C ILE A 521 -25.07 -38.11 9.62
N LYS A 522 -25.14 -37.74 8.34
CA LYS A 522 -23.96 -37.25 7.59
C LYS A 522 -23.47 -35.92 8.15
N LEU A 523 -24.36 -34.97 8.42
CA LEU A 523 -24.01 -33.68 9.01
C LEU A 523 -23.40 -33.83 10.41
N LEU A 524 -23.96 -34.73 11.24
CA LEU A 524 -23.39 -35.03 12.56
C LEU A 524 -22.01 -35.67 12.47
N LYS A 525 -21.76 -36.55 11.48
CA LYS A 525 -20.42 -37.12 11.26
C LYS A 525 -19.42 -36.05 10.82
N GLU A 526 -19.80 -35.14 9.93
CA GLU A 526 -18.96 -34.01 9.53
C GLU A 526 -18.62 -33.10 10.71
N LEU A 527 -19.59 -32.85 11.59
CA LEU A 527 -19.37 -32.08 12.81
C LEU A 527 -18.42 -32.79 13.79
N ILE A 528 -18.56 -34.10 13.97
CA ILE A 528 -17.64 -34.90 14.81
C ILE A 528 -16.22 -34.83 14.25
N GLU A 529 -16.03 -35.01 12.94
CA GLU A 529 -14.70 -34.93 12.32
C GLU A 529 -14.07 -33.53 12.49
N LYS A 530 -14.90 -32.47 12.41
CA LYS A 530 -14.45 -31.10 12.68
C LYS A 530 -14.02 -30.93 14.13
N LEU A 531 -14.83 -31.39 15.08
CA LEU A 531 -14.52 -31.32 16.50
C LEU A 531 -13.25 -32.12 16.81
N GLU A 532 -13.07 -33.32 16.26
CA GLU A 532 -11.86 -34.12 16.43
C GLU A 532 -10.59 -33.41 15.92
N LYS A 533 -10.68 -32.67 14.81
CA LYS A 533 -9.57 -31.83 14.32
C LYS A 533 -9.27 -30.70 15.30
N GLU A 534 -10.30 -29.99 15.78
CA GLU A 534 -10.13 -28.95 16.78
C GLU A 534 -9.50 -29.49 18.08
N THR A 535 -9.87 -30.69 18.54
CA THR A 535 -9.22 -31.32 19.70
C THR A 535 -7.76 -31.67 19.45
N GLN A 536 -7.40 -32.12 18.25
CA GLN A 536 -6.00 -32.39 17.88
C GLN A 536 -5.18 -31.10 17.86
N GLU A 537 -5.72 -30.01 17.31
CA GLU A 537 -5.08 -28.69 17.32
C GLU A 537 -4.87 -28.17 18.75
N LEU A 538 -5.89 -28.28 19.60
CA LEU A 538 -5.78 -27.91 21.02
C LEU A 538 -4.75 -28.78 21.77
N GLN A 539 -4.64 -30.07 21.43
CA GLN A 539 -3.63 -30.95 22.00
C GLN A 539 -2.22 -30.51 21.59
N ILE A 540 -2.00 -30.12 20.32
CA ILE A 540 -0.71 -29.59 19.85
C ILE A 540 -0.35 -28.30 20.61
N ILE A 541 -1.33 -27.42 20.83
CA ILE A 541 -1.12 -26.19 21.61
C ILE A 541 -0.74 -26.52 23.06
N LEU A 542 -1.43 -27.47 23.70
CA LEU A 542 -1.10 -27.94 25.05
C LEU A 542 0.31 -28.55 25.11
N ASP A 543 0.69 -29.35 24.11
CA ASP A 543 2.03 -29.94 24.03
C ASP A 543 3.10 -28.86 23.85
N MET A 544 2.84 -27.81 23.06
CA MET A 544 3.72 -26.65 22.93
C MET A 544 3.94 -25.93 24.27
N TYR A 545 2.86 -25.63 25.01
CA TYR A 545 2.98 -25.02 26.34
C TYR A 545 3.63 -25.96 27.37
N GLY A 546 3.41 -27.27 27.24
CA GLY A 546 4.09 -28.29 28.05
C GLY A 546 5.61 -28.30 27.80
N GLN A 547 6.06 -28.16 26.56
CA GLN A 547 7.50 -28.06 26.20
C GLN A 547 8.13 -26.75 26.69
N GLU A 548 7.39 -25.63 26.63
CA GLU A 548 7.83 -24.32 27.11
C GLU A 548 8.07 -24.30 28.63
N SER A 549 7.39 -25.17 29.38
CA SER A 549 7.58 -25.32 30.83
C SER A 549 8.86 -26.05 31.25
N TYR A 550 9.57 -26.69 30.31
CA TYR A 550 10.86 -27.35 30.55
C TYR A 550 12.05 -26.66 29.90
N ASP A 551 11.85 -25.57 29.14
CA ASP A 551 12.95 -24.82 28.52
C ASP A 551 13.61 -23.83 29.51
N ASN A 552 14.17 -24.38 30.59
CA ASN A 552 14.93 -23.65 31.61
C ASN A 552 16.21 -22.99 31.06
N ARG A 553 16.58 -23.26 29.80
CA ARG A 553 17.83 -22.81 29.20
C ARG A 553 17.83 -21.31 28.94
N THR A 554 16.74 -20.77 28.36
CA THR A 554 16.63 -19.34 28.09
C THR A 554 16.49 -18.52 29.39
N ILE A 555 15.77 -19.02 30.39
CA ILE A 555 15.61 -18.33 31.68
C ILE A 555 16.93 -18.29 32.46
N MET A 556 17.71 -19.36 32.44
CA MET A 556 19.03 -19.40 33.10
C MET A 556 20.03 -18.48 32.40
N GLU A 557 20.06 -18.47 31.07
CA GLU A 557 20.90 -17.56 30.27
C GLU A 557 20.53 -16.08 30.50
N ILE A 558 19.23 -15.77 30.61
CA ILE A 558 18.75 -14.42 30.96
C ILE A 558 19.22 -14.03 32.36
N LYS A 559 19.04 -14.90 33.37
CA LYS A 559 19.50 -14.63 34.75
C LYS A 559 21.01 -14.44 34.84
N GLU A 560 21.81 -15.24 34.13
CA GLU A 560 23.26 -15.08 34.09
C GLU A 560 23.70 -13.80 33.36
N SER A 561 22.99 -13.39 32.31
CA SER A 561 23.26 -12.11 31.63
C SER A 561 22.87 -10.90 32.49
N GLU A 562 21.77 -10.99 33.23
CA GLU A 562 21.33 -9.96 34.19
C GLU A 562 22.32 -9.82 35.36
N GLN A 563 22.80 -10.93 35.91
CA GLN A 563 23.83 -10.94 36.96
C GLN A 563 25.13 -10.28 36.46
N ARG A 564 25.55 -10.56 35.23
CA ARG A 564 26.73 -9.92 34.60
C ARG A 564 26.54 -8.42 34.41
N ALA A 565 25.36 -7.99 33.93
CA ALA A 565 25.06 -6.57 33.76
C ALA A 565 25.04 -5.83 35.12
N ARG A 566 24.50 -6.45 36.17
CA ARG A 566 24.53 -5.89 37.54
C ARG A 566 25.94 -5.71 38.06
N MET A 567 26.81 -6.71 37.91
CA MET A 567 28.22 -6.59 38.33
C MET A 567 28.95 -5.48 37.56
N GLN A 568 28.71 -5.35 36.25
CA GLN A 568 29.30 -4.28 35.44
C GLN A 568 28.81 -2.89 35.89
N ALA A 569 27.51 -2.76 36.19
CA ALA A 569 26.94 -1.52 36.69
C ALA A 569 27.50 -1.14 38.07
N GLU A 570 27.73 -2.12 38.96
CA GLU A 570 28.31 -1.89 40.28
C GLU A 570 29.79 -1.47 40.19
N ILE A 571 30.57 -2.06 39.27
CA ILE A 571 31.94 -1.61 38.97
C ILE A 571 31.95 -0.17 38.45
N LEU A 572 31.06 0.16 37.52
CA LEU A 572 30.94 1.53 37.01
C LEU A 572 30.51 2.51 38.09
N LYS A 573 29.58 2.11 38.97
CA LYS A 573 29.15 2.90 40.12
C LYS A 573 30.33 3.18 41.05
N ASN A 574 31.08 2.17 41.46
CA ASN A 574 32.25 2.33 42.33
C ASN A 574 33.37 3.18 41.67
N ALA A 575 33.50 3.12 40.34
CA ALA A 575 34.44 3.95 39.58
C ALA A 575 33.99 5.42 39.44
N LEU A 576 32.67 5.65 39.44
CA LEU A 576 32.04 6.97 39.41
C LEU A 576 31.73 7.52 40.80
N ASP A 577 31.95 6.75 41.86
CA ASP A 577 31.73 7.19 43.23
C ASP A 577 32.58 8.43 43.50
N GLU A 578 31.88 9.48 43.91
CA GLU A 578 32.39 10.84 44.02
C GLU A 578 33.61 10.92 44.95
N HIS A 579 33.64 10.10 46.01
CA HIS A 579 34.76 10.00 46.92
C HIS A 579 36.03 9.40 46.29
N ASN A 580 35.90 8.37 45.44
CA ASN A 580 37.04 7.79 44.72
C ASN A 580 37.59 8.75 43.68
N LEU A 581 36.72 9.48 42.99
CA LEU A 581 37.12 10.55 42.06
C LEU A 581 37.85 11.68 42.79
N GLU A 582 37.33 12.12 43.94
CA GLU A 582 37.96 13.15 44.77
C GLU A 582 39.37 12.73 45.24
N LEU A 583 39.56 11.47 45.65
CA LEU A 583 40.88 10.95 46.03
C LEU A 583 41.87 10.93 44.85
N ARG A 584 41.42 10.55 43.65
CA ARG A 584 42.29 10.59 42.46
C ARG A 584 42.67 12.01 42.07
N VAL A 585 41.74 12.96 42.18
CA VAL A 585 42.01 14.38 41.92
C VAL A 585 42.99 14.94 42.94
N LYS A 586 42.86 14.61 44.23
CA LYS A 586 43.84 14.99 45.26
C LYS A 586 45.22 14.42 44.96
N ALA A 587 45.33 13.14 44.64
CA ALA A 587 46.60 12.51 44.29
C ALA A 587 47.24 13.13 43.03
N ALA A 588 46.43 13.48 42.02
CA ALA A 588 46.91 14.16 40.82
C ALA A 588 47.41 15.58 41.12
N ASN A 589 46.66 16.35 41.92
CA ASN A 589 47.06 17.69 42.35
C ASN A 589 48.34 17.67 43.20
N GLU A 590 48.50 16.68 44.08
CA GLU A 590 49.71 16.49 44.87
C GLU A 590 50.91 16.14 43.98
N ALA A 591 50.73 15.27 42.98
CA ALA A 591 51.78 14.95 42.01
C ALA A 591 52.15 16.16 41.14
N GLU A 592 51.16 16.95 40.71
CA GLU A 592 51.37 18.20 39.96
C GLU A 592 52.15 19.22 40.79
N ALA A 593 51.79 19.42 42.06
CA ALA A 593 52.53 20.29 42.96
C ALA A 593 53.99 19.83 43.13
N ALA A 594 54.23 18.52 43.23
CA ALA A 594 55.58 17.98 43.30
C ALA A 594 56.38 18.25 42.01
N CYS A 595 55.74 18.10 40.84
CA CYS A 595 56.35 18.42 39.55
C CYS A 595 56.67 19.91 39.43
N GLN A 596 55.76 20.80 39.83
CA GLN A 596 55.96 22.25 39.78
C GLN A 596 57.10 22.69 40.71
N GLN A 597 57.22 22.07 41.88
CA GLN A 597 58.35 22.31 42.78
C GLN A 597 59.69 21.88 42.17
N ARG A 598 59.73 20.73 41.49
CA ARG A 598 60.94 20.27 40.78
C ARG A 598 61.30 21.17 39.61
N LEU A 599 60.30 21.66 38.88
CA LEU A 599 60.50 22.63 37.80
C LEU A 599 61.11 23.92 38.36
N SER A 600 60.53 24.48 39.42
CA SER A 600 61.02 25.71 40.05
C SER A 600 62.46 25.56 40.58
N ALA A 601 62.79 24.39 41.12
CA ALA A 601 64.16 24.08 41.57
C ALA A 601 65.16 24.00 40.39
N ALA A 602 64.76 23.37 39.29
CA ALA A 602 65.59 23.29 38.08
C ALA A 602 65.77 24.67 37.41
N GLU A 603 64.72 25.49 37.39
CA GLU A 603 64.79 26.88 36.90
C GLU A 603 65.76 27.73 37.75
N ALA A 604 65.75 27.56 39.07
CA ALA A 604 66.70 28.22 39.96
C ALA A 604 68.15 27.75 39.72
N GLU A 605 68.37 26.45 39.49
CA GLU A 605 69.69 25.90 39.16
C GLU A 605 70.20 26.43 37.80
N ILE A 606 69.32 26.53 36.80
CA ILE A 606 69.67 27.14 35.51
C ILE A 606 70.09 28.61 35.70
N ALA A 607 69.35 29.38 36.50
CA ALA A 607 69.70 30.77 36.78
C ALA A 607 71.07 30.90 37.48
N GLU A 608 71.37 30.02 38.45
CA GLU A 608 72.67 29.98 39.12
C GLU A 608 73.81 29.60 38.16
N LEU A 609 73.59 28.63 37.28
CA LEU A 609 74.56 28.24 36.26
C LEU A 609 74.79 29.34 35.23
N GLN A 610 73.76 30.09 34.85
CA GLN A 610 73.89 31.26 33.99
C GLN A 610 74.74 32.35 34.66
N GLU A 611 74.50 32.66 35.94
CA GLU A 611 75.31 33.64 36.66
C GLU A 611 76.78 33.21 36.78
N LYS A 612 77.05 31.92 37.03
CA LYS A 612 78.41 31.37 37.04
C LYS A 612 79.08 31.44 35.67
N LEU A 613 78.32 31.18 34.59
CA LEU A 613 78.83 31.31 33.23
C LEU A 613 79.22 32.77 32.95
N ASP A 614 78.34 33.72 33.24
CA ASP A 614 78.60 35.15 33.08
C ASP A 614 79.78 35.64 33.92
N ALA A 615 79.98 35.10 35.12
CA ALA A 615 81.18 35.37 35.92
C ALA A 615 82.45 34.82 35.25
N SER A 616 82.42 33.57 34.77
CA SER A 616 83.56 32.95 34.10
C SER A 616 83.93 33.61 32.77
N GLU A 617 82.93 34.09 32.01
CA GLU A 617 83.17 34.85 30.77
C GLU A 617 83.84 36.18 31.06
N ARG A 618 83.46 36.87 32.15
CA ARG A 618 84.15 38.09 32.60
C ARG A 618 85.60 37.80 33.00
N ASP A 619 85.85 36.75 33.77
CA ASP A 619 87.22 36.35 34.15
C ASP A 619 88.07 35.99 32.91
N LEU A 620 87.48 35.32 31.92
CA LEU A 620 88.15 34.96 30.66
C LEU A 620 88.51 36.22 29.86
N LEU A 621 87.60 37.20 29.79
CA LEU A 621 87.88 38.49 29.16
C LEU A 621 89.04 39.23 29.84
N GLU A 622 89.05 39.27 31.17
CA GLU A 622 90.13 39.90 31.95
C GLU A 622 91.47 39.21 31.72
N LEU A 623 91.51 37.86 31.74
CA LEU A 623 92.71 37.09 31.42
C LEU A 623 93.18 37.31 29.99
N THR A 624 92.26 37.40 29.03
CA THR A 624 92.59 37.66 27.62
C THR A 624 93.20 39.05 27.46
N GLU A 625 92.71 40.05 28.19
CA GLU A 625 93.27 41.39 28.18
C GLU A 625 94.65 41.44 28.87
N ALA A 626 94.82 40.72 29.98
CA ALA A 626 96.13 40.56 30.63
C ALA A 626 97.16 39.90 29.71
N ILE A 627 96.76 38.88 28.93
CA ILE A 627 97.63 38.24 27.92
C ILE A 627 98.03 39.26 26.86
N LYS A 628 97.09 40.04 26.30
CA LYS A 628 97.42 41.08 25.30
C LYS A 628 98.40 42.12 25.83
N ILE A 629 98.27 42.52 27.08
CA ILE A 629 99.22 43.44 27.72
C ILE A 629 100.61 42.79 27.80
N LYS A 630 100.69 41.51 28.18
CA LYS A 630 101.96 40.78 28.23
C LYS A 630 102.58 40.54 26.86
N ASP A 631 101.78 40.30 25.83
CA ASP A 631 102.26 40.21 24.44
C ASP A 631 102.83 41.57 23.99
N ALA A 632 102.16 42.68 24.30
CA ALA A 632 102.67 44.01 24.00
C ALA A 632 103.97 44.35 24.78
N GLU A 633 104.07 43.94 26.05
CA GLU A 633 105.32 44.04 26.81
C GLU A 633 106.44 43.19 26.16
N ALA A 634 106.12 41.97 25.72
CA ALA A 634 107.08 41.09 25.05
C ALA A 634 107.55 41.66 23.71
N GLU A 635 106.65 42.23 22.90
CA GLU A 635 107.01 42.94 21.67
C GLU A 635 107.90 44.15 21.94
N ALA A 636 107.65 44.89 23.03
CA ALA A 636 108.51 46.00 23.45
C ALA A 636 109.92 45.50 23.85
N TYR A 637 110.02 44.41 24.61
CA TYR A 637 111.31 43.79 24.94
C TYR A 637 112.04 43.29 23.69
N ILE A 638 111.35 42.68 22.73
CA ILE A 638 111.93 42.26 21.46
C ILE A 638 112.51 43.48 20.71
N SER A 639 111.74 44.57 20.64
CA SER A 639 112.18 45.82 20.00
C SER A 639 113.42 46.42 20.68
N GLU A 640 113.49 46.36 22.01
CA GLU A 640 114.65 46.81 22.78
C GLU A 640 115.87 45.92 22.53
N ILE A 641 115.70 44.59 22.49
CA ILE A 641 116.75 43.62 22.13
C ILE A 641 117.25 43.86 20.71
N GLU A 642 116.37 44.10 19.74
CA GLU A 642 116.73 44.43 18.36
C GLU A 642 117.54 45.73 18.28
N THR A 643 117.13 46.75 19.03
CA THR A 643 117.84 48.04 19.11
C THR A 643 119.23 47.89 19.73
N ILE A 644 119.35 47.13 20.83
CA ILE A 644 120.63 46.80 21.46
C ILE A 644 121.50 45.99 20.49
N GLY A 645 120.91 45.03 19.79
CA GLY A 645 121.56 44.23 18.76
C GLY A 645 122.17 45.10 17.66
N GLN A 646 121.41 46.06 17.14
CA GLN A 646 121.89 47.00 16.13
C GLN A 646 123.04 47.87 16.64
N ALA A 647 122.93 48.39 17.88
CA ALA A 647 124.01 49.16 18.50
C ALA A 647 125.29 48.33 18.69
N TYR A 648 125.15 47.04 19.01
CA TYR A 648 126.28 46.12 19.14
C TYR A 648 126.92 45.83 17.79
N GLU A 649 126.14 45.65 16.72
CA GLU A 649 126.63 45.53 15.35
C GLU A 649 127.39 46.79 14.89
N ASP A 650 126.85 47.97 15.17
CA ASP A 650 127.49 49.25 14.85
C ASP A 650 128.83 49.39 15.60
N MET A 651 128.84 49.09 16.89
CA MET A 651 130.06 49.11 17.71
C MET A 651 131.09 48.08 17.22
N GLN A 652 130.65 46.88 16.83
CA GLN A 652 131.52 45.86 16.27
C GLN A 652 132.11 46.29 14.92
N THR A 653 131.32 46.97 14.08
CA THR A 653 131.78 47.56 12.82
C THR A 653 132.81 48.66 13.07
N GLN A 654 132.58 49.51 14.08
CA GLN A 654 133.53 50.54 14.49
C GLN A 654 134.83 49.94 15.05
N HIS A 655 134.73 48.88 15.87
CA HIS A 655 135.89 48.14 16.38
C HIS A 655 136.70 47.50 15.25
N GLN A 656 136.03 46.92 14.25
CA GLN A 656 136.69 46.41 13.03
C GLN A 656 137.42 47.53 12.29
N HIS A 657 136.79 48.70 12.11
CA HIS A 657 137.43 49.86 11.48
C HIS A 657 138.66 50.35 12.26
N LEU A 658 138.58 50.46 13.59
CA LEU A 658 139.71 50.81 14.46
C LEU A 658 140.84 49.78 14.38
N THR A 659 140.51 48.49 14.38
CA THR A 659 141.49 47.40 14.24
C THR A 659 142.20 47.49 12.90
N GLN A 660 141.47 47.79 11.82
CA GLN A 660 142.07 48.05 10.50
C GLN A 660 142.98 49.28 10.54
N GLN A 661 142.56 50.36 11.20
CA GLN A 661 143.35 51.59 11.33
C GLN A 661 144.64 51.38 12.15
N VAL A 662 144.59 50.57 13.20
CA VAL A 662 145.77 50.14 13.98
C VAL A 662 146.67 49.26 13.12
N ALA A 663 146.12 48.30 12.37
CA ALA A 663 146.88 47.47 11.45
C ALA A 663 147.58 48.29 10.35
N ASP A 664 146.90 49.30 9.80
CA ASP A 664 147.47 50.22 8.81
C ASP A 664 148.57 51.10 9.44
N ARG A 665 148.41 51.53 10.70
CA ARG A 665 149.42 52.29 11.44
C ARG A 665 150.62 51.43 11.83
N ASP A 666 150.40 50.17 12.18
CA ASP A 666 151.49 49.22 12.46
C ASP A 666 152.23 48.84 11.17
N GLN A 667 151.55 48.75 10.02
CA GLN A 667 152.22 48.69 8.71
C GLN A 667 153.04 49.95 8.40
N TYR A 668 152.58 51.13 8.84
CA TYR A 668 153.33 52.38 8.71
C TYR A 668 154.56 52.40 9.64
N ASN A 669 154.41 51.97 10.90
CA ASN A 669 155.50 51.89 11.88
C ASN A 669 156.54 50.84 11.51
N ILE A 670 156.16 49.71 10.91
CA ILE A 670 157.11 48.73 10.36
C ILE A 670 157.88 49.33 9.17
N LYS A 671 157.26 50.21 8.37
CA LYS A 671 157.96 50.94 7.31
C LYS A 671 158.90 52.03 7.84
N GLU A 672 158.61 52.67 8.98
CA GLU A 672 159.53 53.62 9.63
C GLU A 672 160.65 52.94 10.43
N GLN A 673 160.40 51.80 11.08
CA GLN A 673 161.46 51.02 11.75
C GLN A 673 162.47 50.40 10.78
N ILE A 674 162.11 50.19 9.51
CA ILE A 674 163.08 49.80 8.47
C ILE A 674 163.96 50.99 8.04
N ASN A 675 163.54 52.24 8.31
CA ASN A 675 164.23 53.45 7.85
C ASN A 675 165.08 54.17 8.92
N GLU A 676 164.98 53.85 10.22
CA GLU A 676 165.69 54.59 11.29
C GLU A 676 166.76 53.84 12.13
N GLU A 677 167.03 52.54 11.94
CA GLU A 677 168.12 51.83 12.66
C GLU A 677 169.21 51.23 11.74
N TYR A 678 169.71 52.04 10.80
CA TYR A 678 170.92 51.77 9.99
C TYR A 678 172.20 52.46 10.52
N GLU A 679 172.28 52.84 11.80
CA GLU A 679 173.55 53.24 12.45
C GLU A 679 173.63 52.78 13.93
N HIS A 680 173.96 51.50 14.16
CA HIS A 680 175.05 51.02 15.05
C HIS A 680 174.85 49.54 15.47
N SER A 681 175.52 48.66 14.74
CA SER A 681 175.78 47.21 14.98
C SER A 681 176.68 46.97 16.22
N PRO A 682 176.85 45.73 16.78
CA PRO A 682 176.96 44.47 16.03
C PRO A 682 176.48 43.14 16.66
N SER A 683 176.36 42.16 15.75
CA SER A 683 176.66 40.72 15.86
C SER A 683 175.98 39.87 16.95
N ASP A 684 175.08 38.96 16.57
CA ASP A 684 175.45 37.55 16.29
C ASP A 684 174.26 36.60 15.99
N VAL A 685 174.47 35.82 14.91
CA VAL A 685 174.21 34.37 14.74
C VAL A 685 172.77 33.79 14.76
N LYS A 686 172.34 33.46 13.52
CA LYS A 686 171.69 32.22 13.01
C LYS A 686 170.60 31.52 13.84
N SER A 687 169.39 31.40 13.26
CA SER A 687 169.07 30.33 12.29
C SER A 687 167.78 30.62 11.53
#